data_AF-A0A919BXG4-F1
#
_entry.id   AF-A0A919BXG4-F1
#
_cell.length_a   1.000
_cell.length_b   1.000
_cell.length_c   1.000
_cell.angle_alpha   90.00
_cell.angle_beta   90.00
_cell.angle_gamma   90.00
#
_symmetry.space_group_name_H-M   'P 1'
#
loop_
_entity.id
_entity.type
_entity.pdbx_description
1 polymer ?
#
loop_
_entity_poly.entity_id
_entity_poly.type
_entity_poly.pdbx_seq_one_letter_code
_entity_poly.pdbx_strand_id
1 'polypeptide(L)'
;MCLGWLVVHWNRVCDGCRPWARRYPEVGVCPRCRHEAHLNTDGLCKPCLMAIRAEDDAEWALGLAEARPRPVQLIVGGMYGDRSADARPLRRRTKNGLKVGQGWWIKLRKQRAAPAGPPVLQAQVCGQLALFTVPRALTDATVSAIVSRPVVGWKECRPMIEAMAAEHGMSVGWQHKIAEMVRLALAVREAEGAVRLPEPMLRDLPSNGDAVRLVLLRAGLLDPAPEPMRFSTTNQPTTTYITAPAPLPPSVARSCRDCDAWLAAGKRGLRCDPCRHWRELHPAGRCVRCRRDELPLRGDRCRTRRLYRHLDDSGPAAVRATQLVIDLPRGVPGQAQLIPVAEPAPADGEDEEVSALHAARGQEPLFGMRRNWSPVMARLRRRSYRDLPLTSDARALTEELDRLRRGRQDPAYRKDIRTLTILVYWLGAETLFQERDVHDLALLDPNLAAKRVCQFLAARGLLVEDPELHRDADEMWVEATIATLPPTVADEVSLWVKVLRGQGRREHEARSYDGIRRYLTSLQPVLTAWSRSGITTLRQITSANAATAVDDLTGSARRQLAISLRSLFKALRQERVVFRDPTRTLPVGDLKGIPKSVPSDLLATLLDRATTPLGRLIVALTAVHALPGHEMPTLLTCDLNLAHGTLEARRGLLRHTLYIEEFTHGLAAEWLTYRHRRWPASTNPHLLVSQRTALDPDHPPVSMTMLHRHLPKGFTLDGLRQDRILNEAFETGDPLKLMRLFGITEKTAMHYVGVAHPEKTSQLPR
;
A
#
# COMPACT_ATOMS: atom_id res chain seq x y z
N MET A 1 -3.01 35.90 -6.05
CA MET A 1 -4.16 36.32 -5.18
C MET A 1 -4.63 35.19 -4.28
N CYS A 2 -5.45 35.45 -3.25
CA CYS A 2 -5.91 34.41 -2.31
C CYS A 2 -6.67 33.30 -3.05
N LEU A 3 -6.19 32.06 -2.93
CA LEU A 3 -6.73 30.84 -3.55
C LEU A 3 -8.06 30.39 -2.91
N GLY A 4 -8.84 31.33 -2.36
CA GLY A 4 -10.09 31.08 -1.67
C GLY A 4 -11.26 30.94 -2.64
N TRP A 5 -12.15 30.01 -2.36
CA TRP A 5 -13.42 29.81 -3.05
C TRP A 5 -14.45 30.80 -2.51
N LEU A 6 -14.53 31.98 -3.11
CA LEU A 6 -15.35 33.10 -2.64
C LEU A 6 -16.32 33.56 -3.73
N VAL A 7 -17.46 34.13 -3.33
CA VAL A 7 -18.27 34.95 -4.24
C VAL A 7 -17.53 36.26 -4.42
N VAL A 8 -17.08 36.52 -5.64
CA VAL A 8 -16.29 37.70 -5.97
C VAL A 8 -17.24 38.75 -6.54
N HIS A 9 -17.42 39.85 -5.81
CA HIS A 9 -18.24 40.95 -6.25
C HIS A 9 -17.37 41.96 -7.02
N TRP A 10 -17.60 42.06 -8.33
CA TRP A 10 -17.23 43.19 -9.21
C TRP A 10 -15.73 43.37 -9.56
N ASN A 11 -14.79 42.82 -8.80
CA ASN A 11 -13.33 42.88 -9.07
C ASN A 11 -12.71 41.48 -9.00
N ARG A 12 -11.68 41.10 -9.79
CA ARG A 12 -10.99 39.78 -9.65
C ARG A 12 -10.39 39.52 -8.25
N VAL A 13 -10.42 40.50 -7.34
CA VAL A 13 -9.86 40.48 -5.99
C VAL A 13 -11.00 40.42 -4.96
N CYS A 14 -10.97 39.47 -4.01
CA CYS A 14 -11.97 39.44 -2.95
C CYS A 14 -11.84 40.65 -1.99
N ASP A 15 -12.92 40.98 -1.27
CA ASP A 15 -12.96 42.12 -0.33
C ASP A 15 -11.87 42.08 0.73
N GLY A 16 -11.43 40.89 1.13
CA GLY A 16 -10.31 40.74 2.04
C GLY A 16 -8.94 40.97 1.38
N CYS A 17 -8.78 40.62 0.11
CA CYS A 17 -7.51 40.70 -0.62
C CYS A 17 -7.28 42.10 -1.21
N ARG A 18 -8.34 42.90 -1.38
CA ARG A 18 -8.26 44.29 -1.84
C ARG A 18 -7.49 45.24 -0.89
N PRO A 19 -7.82 45.34 0.42
CA PRO A 19 -7.03 46.13 1.37
C PRO A 19 -5.64 45.52 1.62
N TRP A 20 -5.47 44.21 1.42
CA TRP A 20 -4.17 43.54 1.53
C TRP A 20 -3.21 43.98 0.42
N ALA A 21 -3.66 43.91 -0.84
CA ALA A 21 -2.87 44.35 -2.00
C ALA A 21 -2.54 45.85 -1.92
N ARG A 22 -3.45 46.68 -1.38
CA ARG A 22 -3.18 48.10 -1.11
C ARG A 22 -2.11 48.33 -0.05
N ARG A 23 -2.09 47.52 1.01
CA ARG A 23 -1.12 47.65 2.12
C ARG A 23 0.23 47.02 1.77
N TYR A 24 0.25 46.01 0.91
CA TYR A 24 1.45 45.27 0.53
C TYR A 24 1.47 45.09 -1.01
N PRO A 25 2.01 46.07 -1.75
CA PRO A 25 1.95 46.04 -3.21
C PRO A 25 2.93 45.03 -3.83
N GLU A 26 4.03 44.72 -3.14
CA GLU A 26 5.06 43.80 -3.61
C GLU A 26 4.51 42.37 -3.83
N VAL A 27 4.74 41.83 -5.01
CA VAL A 27 4.38 40.46 -5.41
C VAL A 27 5.64 39.60 -5.36
N GLY A 28 5.53 38.44 -4.73
CA GLY A 28 6.62 37.46 -4.68
C GLY A 28 6.11 36.06 -4.37
N VAL A 29 7.03 35.09 -4.42
CA VAL A 29 6.74 33.69 -4.11
C VAL A 29 6.76 33.48 -2.60
N CYS A 30 5.61 33.16 -2.01
CA CYS A 30 5.52 32.87 -0.58
C CYS A 30 6.34 31.62 -0.22
N PRO A 31 7.26 31.66 0.77
CA PRO A 31 8.11 30.51 1.09
C PRO A 31 7.33 29.34 1.71
N ARG A 32 6.17 29.59 2.34
CA ARG A 32 5.31 28.55 2.92
C ARG A 32 4.49 27.81 1.85
N CYS A 33 3.63 28.50 1.10
CA CYS A 33 2.77 27.83 0.12
C CYS A 33 3.34 27.81 -1.31
N ARG A 34 4.47 28.48 -1.58
CA ARG A 34 5.08 28.64 -2.91
C ARG A 34 4.16 29.28 -3.96
N HIS A 35 3.08 29.92 -3.52
CA HIS A 35 2.17 30.68 -4.38
C HIS A 35 2.67 32.10 -4.57
N GLU A 36 2.59 32.59 -5.80
CA GLU A 36 2.88 33.98 -6.14
C GLU A 36 1.73 34.90 -5.68
N ALA A 37 2.03 35.79 -4.75
CA ALA A 37 1.03 36.67 -4.13
C ALA A 37 1.66 37.92 -3.52
N HIS A 38 0.80 38.87 -3.14
CA HIS A 38 1.19 39.99 -2.31
C HIS A 38 1.68 39.52 -0.93
N LEU A 39 2.93 39.83 -0.60
CA LEU A 39 3.60 39.37 0.62
C LEU A 39 3.61 40.45 1.69
N ASN A 40 3.42 40.06 2.96
CA ASN A 40 3.58 41.00 4.08
C ASN A 40 5.07 41.25 4.39
N THR A 41 5.33 42.05 5.43
CA THR A 41 6.69 42.32 5.94
C THR A 41 7.43 41.08 6.46
N ASP A 42 6.75 39.96 6.70
CA ASP A 42 7.38 38.68 7.07
C ASP A 42 7.66 37.80 5.82
N GLY A 43 7.40 38.30 4.61
CA GLY A 43 7.55 37.54 3.36
C GLY A 43 6.44 36.50 3.11
N LEU A 44 5.32 36.55 3.84
CA LEU A 44 4.23 35.56 3.75
C LEU A 44 3.01 36.13 3.05
N CYS A 45 2.36 35.30 2.24
CA CYS A 45 1.06 35.65 1.65
C CYS A 45 -0.06 35.60 2.71
N LYS A 46 -1.12 36.38 2.47
CA LYS A 46 -2.27 36.44 3.38
C LYS A 46 -2.85 35.07 3.78
N PRO A 47 -3.09 34.12 2.84
CA PRO A 47 -3.60 32.79 3.20
C PRO A 47 -2.67 31.99 4.12
N CYS A 48 -1.35 32.03 3.90
CA CYS A 48 -0.38 31.35 4.76
C CYS A 48 -0.36 31.91 6.17
N LEU A 49 -0.46 33.24 6.28
CA LEU A 49 -0.49 33.92 7.57
C LEU A 49 -1.73 33.56 8.39
N MET A 50 -2.86 33.35 7.71
CA MET A 50 -4.10 32.87 8.32
C MET A 50 -3.99 31.39 8.69
N ALA A 51 -3.43 30.55 7.81
CA ALA A 51 -3.23 29.12 8.04
C ALA A 51 -2.34 28.85 9.26
N ILE A 52 -1.21 29.54 9.38
CA ILE A 52 -0.30 29.43 10.54
C ILE A 52 -1.04 29.67 11.86
N ARG A 53 -1.98 30.62 11.87
CA ARG A 53 -2.76 30.97 13.06
C ARG A 53 -3.94 30.02 13.31
N ALA A 54 -4.54 29.50 12.25
CA ALA A 54 -5.66 28.57 12.35
C ALA A 54 -5.20 27.15 12.76
N GLU A 55 -4.07 26.71 12.20
CA GLU A 55 -3.48 25.39 12.43
C GLU A 55 -2.54 25.38 13.65
N ASP A 56 -2.32 26.54 14.28
CA ASP A 56 -1.32 26.71 15.34
C ASP A 56 0.08 26.20 14.92
N ASP A 57 0.47 26.47 13.68
CA ASP A 57 1.73 26.02 13.05
C ASP A 57 2.94 26.75 13.66
N ALA A 58 3.39 26.25 14.82
CA ALA A 58 4.43 26.89 15.62
C ALA A 58 5.80 26.88 14.93
N GLU A 59 6.08 25.90 14.07
CA GLU A 59 7.32 25.81 13.29
C GLU A 59 7.46 27.00 12.34
N TRP A 60 6.42 27.28 11.56
CA TRP A 60 6.38 28.45 10.68
C TRP A 60 6.25 29.76 11.45
N ALA A 61 5.52 29.79 12.57
CA ALA A 61 5.38 31.00 13.38
C ALA A 61 6.70 31.46 14.01
N LEU A 62 7.58 30.52 14.38
CA LEU A 62 8.90 30.80 14.96
C LEU A 62 9.98 31.00 13.87
N GLY A 63 9.74 30.54 12.65
CA GLY A 63 10.71 30.63 11.54
C GLY A 63 11.89 29.69 11.72
N LEU A 64 11.63 28.45 12.15
CA LEU A 64 12.65 27.42 12.32
C LEU A 64 13.21 26.98 10.95
N ALA A 65 14.51 26.66 10.89
CA ALA A 65 15.17 26.21 9.65
C ALA A 65 14.58 24.90 9.09
N GLU A 66 13.94 24.10 9.95
CA GLU A 66 13.28 22.82 9.61
C GLU A 66 11.90 23.00 8.95
N ALA A 67 11.33 24.21 8.94
CA ALA A 67 9.98 24.46 8.46
C ALA A 67 9.90 24.29 6.93
N ARG A 68 9.41 23.12 6.48
CA ARG A 68 9.20 22.82 5.06
C ARG A 68 8.02 23.62 4.49
N PRO A 69 7.99 23.88 3.17
CA PRO A 69 6.80 24.40 2.51
C PRO A 69 5.56 23.56 2.84
N ARG A 70 4.45 24.21 3.17
CA ARG A 70 3.18 23.57 3.54
C ARG A 70 2.05 24.16 2.70
N PRO A 71 1.13 23.32 2.19
CA PRO A 71 -0.07 23.82 1.55
C PRO A 71 -0.96 24.56 2.57
N VAL A 72 -1.92 25.29 2.04
CA VAL A 72 -2.98 25.98 2.77
C VAL A 72 -4.26 25.17 2.56
N GLN A 73 -4.99 24.92 3.64
CA GLN A 73 -6.30 24.27 3.57
C GLN A 73 -7.26 25.07 2.67
N LEU A 74 -8.19 24.40 1.99
CA LEU A 74 -9.23 25.08 1.20
C LEU A 74 -9.97 26.12 2.04
N ILE A 75 -9.97 27.37 1.56
CA ILE A 75 -10.71 28.49 2.16
C ILE A 75 -12.03 28.69 1.40
N VAL A 76 -13.18 28.42 2.02
CA VAL A 76 -14.52 28.65 1.42
C VAL A 76 -15.15 29.94 1.97
N GLY A 77 -15.77 30.72 1.11
CA GLY A 77 -16.28 32.06 1.40
C GLY A 77 -17.33 32.09 2.49
N GLY A 78 -17.19 33.06 3.40
CA GLY A 78 -18.04 33.23 4.58
C GLY A 78 -17.51 32.59 5.87
N MET A 79 -16.59 31.61 5.82
CA MET A 79 -16.01 31.01 7.05
C MET A 79 -15.19 32.00 7.89
N TYR A 80 -14.72 33.09 7.28
CA TYR A 80 -13.90 34.10 7.93
C TYR A 80 -14.62 35.44 7.98
N GLY A 81 -15.91 35.44 8.35
CA GLY A 81 -16.54 36.64 8.88
C GLY A 81 -15.58 37.27 9.89
N ASP A 82 -15.13 38.48 9.58
CA ASP A 82 -14.26 39.33 10.40
C ASP A 82 -12.76 39.01 10.63
N ARG A 83 -12.20 37.86 10.22
CA ARG A 83 -10.77 37.56 10.49
C ARG A 83 -9.74 38.32 9.62
N SER A 84 -10.12 39.44 9.01
CA SER A 84 -9.15 40.35 8.37
C SER A 84 -8.13 40.91 9.38
N ALA A 85 -8.51 40.98 10.66
CA ALA A 85 -7.66 41.37 11.78
C ALA A 85 -6.54 40.37 12.12
N ASP A 86 -6.70 39.10 11.70
CA ASP A 86 -5.76 37.99 11.94
C ASP A 86 -4.75 37.80 10.80
N ALA A 87 -4.58 38.82 9.94
CA ALA A 87 -3.51 38.87 8.95
C ALA A 87 -2.41 39.88 9.32
N ARG A 88 -2.28 40.24 10.62
CA ARG A 88 -1.16 41.07 11.10
C ARG A 88 0.17 40.34 10.96
N PRO A 89 1.33 41.01 10.81
CA PRO A 89 2.63 40.35 10.85
C PRO A 89 2.82 39.47 12.10
N LEU A 90 3.49 38.32 11.94
CA LEU A 90 3.85 37.40 13.03
C LEU A 90 4.89 38.05 13.95
N ARG A 91 5.86 38.77 13.37
CA ARG A 91 6.88 39.50 14.11
C ARG A 91 6.44 40.96 14.31
N ARG A 92 6.29 41.39 15.56
CA ARG A 92 6.00 42.79 15.90
C ARG A 92 7.21 43.41 16.61
N ARG A 93 7.60 44.62 16.20
CA ARG A 93 8.70 45.41 16.82
C ARG A 93 8.38 45.98 18.20
N THR A 94 7.17 45.79 18.75
CA THR A 94 6.73 46.36 20.04
C THR A 94 6.91 45.39 21.22
N LYS A 95 6.87 45.90 22.46
CA LYS A 95 7.01 45.12 23.73
C LYS A 95 6.09 43.88 23.83
N ASN A 96 4.97 43.83 23.09
CA ASN A 96 4.07 42.68 23.04
C ASN A 96 4.54 41.53 22.12
N GLY A 97 5.59 41.70 21.32
CA GLY A 97 6.14 40.68 20.43
C GLY A 97 6.80 39.51 21.16
N LEU A 98 7.45 39.77 22.30
CA LEU A 98 8.11 38.74 23.13
C LEU A 98 7.08 37.77 23.75
N LYS A 99 5.93 38.28 24.20
CA LYS A 99 4.83 37.44 24.74
C LYS A 99 4.22 36.53 23.67
N VAL A 100 4.10 37.00 22.43
CA VAL A 100 3.59 36.21 21.30
C VAL A 100 4.57 35.09 20.94
N GLY A 101 5.88 35.37 20.91
CA GLY A 101 6.91 34.36 20.67
C GLY A 101 6.93 33.25 21.73
N GLN A 102 6.78 33.62 23.01
CA GLN A 102 6.71 32.66 24.12
C GLN A 102 5.50 31.72 24.01
N GLY A 103 4.35 32.22 23.54
CA GLY A 103 3.16 31.41 23.28
C GLY A 103 3.38 30.36 22.18
N TRP A 104 4.11 30.69 21.12
CA TRP A 104 4.45 29.74 20.06
C TRP A 104 5.43 28.66 20.52
N TRP A 105 6.42 29.00 21.35
CA TRP A 105 7.32 28.00 21.95
C TRP A 105 6.58 26.99 22.85
N ILE A 106 5.57 27.43 23.60
CA ILE A 106 4.73 26.53 24.40
C ILE A 106 3.92 25.59 23.49
N LYS A 107 3.36 26.09 22.39
CA LYS A 107 2.64 25.28 21.40
C LYS A 107 3.55 24.25 20.73
N LEU A 108 4.76 24.64 20.33
CA LEU A 108 5.76 23.72 19.76
C LEU A 108 6.13 22.61 20.76
N ARG A 109 6.34 22.95 22.03
CA ARG A 109 6.65 21.97 23.08
C ARG A 109 5.49 20.98 23.29
N LYS A 110 4.23 21.46 23.23
CA LYS A 110 3.04 20.60 23.29
C LYS A 110 2.90 19.70 22.06
N GLN A 111 3.14 20.24 20.85
CA GLN A 111 3.12 19.49 19.59
C GLN A 111 4.18 18.38 19.57
N ARG A 112 5.38 18.65 20.09
CA ARG A 112 6.48 17.67 20.18
C ARG A 112 6.31 16.66 21.32
N ALA A 113 5.48 16.95 22.33
CA ALA A 113 5.27 16.08 23.50
C ALA A 113 4.04 15.15 23.39
N ALA A 114 3.19 15.31 22.37
CA ALA A 114 2.00 14.48 22.20
C ALA A 114 2.35 13.12 21.53
N PRO A 115 1.93 11.96 22.09
CA PRO A 115 2.01 10.69 21.38
C PRO A 115 0.81 10.50 20.42
N ALA A 116 1.15 10.00 19.23
CA ALA A 116 0.37 9.23 18.24
C ALA A 116 -0.95 9.81 17.63
N GLY A 117 -0.87 10.16 16.34
CA GLY A 117 -1.97 10.07 15.36
C GLY A 117 -3.08 11.13 15.42
N PRO A 118 -3.70 11.48 14.28
CA PRO A 118 -4.87 12.37 14.25
C PRO A 118 -6.09 11.70 14.94
N PRO A 119 -7.00 12.48 15.55
CA PRO A 119 -8.17 11.94 16.23
C PRO A 119 -9.09 11.17 15.25
N VAL A 120 -9.41 9.92 15.59
CA VAL A 120 -10.25 9.02 14.80
C VAL A 120 -11.74 9.30 15.05
N LEU A 121 -12.52 9.54 13.98
CA LEU A 121 -13.99 9.77 14.00
C LEU A 121 -14.43 10.84 15.02
N GLN A 122 -13.85 12.04 14.96
CA GLN A 122 -14.23 13.14 15.84
C GLN A 122 -15.72 13.50 15.68
N ALA A 123 -16.42 13.70 16.80
CA ALA A 123 -17.84 14.07 16.80
C ALA A 123 -18.05 15.44 16.13
N GLN A 124 -19.05 15.52 15.25
CA GLN A 124 -19.51 16.77 14.64
C GLN A 124 -20.66 17.40 15.44
N VAL A 125 -21.05 18.63 15.08
CA VAL A 125 -22.20 19.31 15.67
C VAL A 125 -23.47 18.52 15.31
N CYS A 126 -24.21 18.09 16.33
CA CYS A 126 -25.45 17.36 16.17
C CYS A 126 -26.47 18.17 15.35
N GLY A 127 -27.04 17.57 14.29
CA GLY A 127 -27.98 18.21 13.37
C GLY A 127 -27.34 18.93 12.17
N GLN A 128 -26.01 19.01 12.10
CA GLN A 128 -25.29 19.55 10.94
C GLN A 128 -25.16 18.47 9.85
N LEU A 129 -25.74 18.71 8.67
CA LEU A 129 -25.63 17.78 7.54
C LEU A 129 -24.21 17.84 6.94
N ALA A 130 -23.62 16.66 6.72
CA ALA A 130 -22.38 16.54 5.97
C ALA A 130 -22.54 17.06 4.54
N LEU A 131 -21.58 17.85 4.06
CA LEU A 131 -21.55 18.32 2.67
C LEU A 131 -21.41 17.16 1.68
N PHE A 132 -20.76 16.06 2.07
CA PHE A 132 -20.70 14.80 1.33
C PHE A 132 -20.75 13.64 2.31
N THR A 133 -21.56 12.62 2.04
CA THR A 133 -21.44 11.30 2.70
C THR A 133 -20.47 10.46 1.87
N VAL A 134 -19.26 10.25 2.38
CA VAL A 134 -18.22 9.46 1.70
C VAL A 134 -18.18 8.07 2.36
N PRO A 135 -18.19 6.98 1.58
CA PRO A 135 -17.97 5.64 2.12
C PRO A 135 -16.66 5.61 2.93
N ARG A 136 -16.73 5.17 4.18
CA ARG A 136 -15.59 5.14 5.08
C ARG A 136 -14.85 3.80 4.97
N ALA A 137 -13.53 3.86 4.84
CA ALA A 137 -12.69 2.69 5.07
C ALA A 137 -12.46 2.54 6.58
N LEU A 138 -13.32 1.77 7.24
CA LEU A 138 -13.15 1.42 8.66
C LEU A 138 -12.27 0.17 8.74
N THR A 139 -11.14 0.26 9.45
CA THR A 139 -10.18 -0.84 9.62
C THR A 139 -10.15 -1.31 11.08
N ASP A 140 -9.45 -2.40 11.36
CA ASP A 140 -9.25 -2.88 12.74
C ASP A 140 -8.50 -1.85 13.62
N ALA A 141 -7.68 -0.97 13.02
CA ALA A 141 -7.08 0.16 13.72
C ALA A 141 -8.14 1.19 14.15
N THR A 142 -9.12 1.48 13.29
CA THR A 142 -10.27 2.34 13.63
C THR A 142 -11.12 1.73 14.74
N VAL A 143 -11.33 0.41 14.71
CA VAL A 143 -12.04 -0.31 15.78
C VAL A 143 -11.29 -0.13 17.10
N SER A 144 -9.99 -0.46 17.12
CA SER A 144 -9.13 -0.40 18.32
C SER A 144 -9.09 1.00 18.94
N ALA A 145 -9.06 2.05 18.12
CA ALA A 145 -9.07 3.43 18.58
C ALA A 145 -10.41 3.86 19.23
N ILE A 146 -11.52 3.19 18.90
CA ILE A 146 -12.87 3.54 19.34
C ILE A 146 -13.37 2.62 20.48
N VAL A 147 -12.85 1.39 20.63
CA VAL A 147 -13.36 0.40 21.61
C VAL A 147 -13.49 0.96 23.03
N SER A 148 -12.53 1.78 23.47
CA SER A 148 -12.50 2.38 24.81
C SER A 148 -13.09 3.80 24.89
N ARG A 149 -13.48 4.39 23.76
CA ARG A 149 -14.00 5.77 23.69
C ARG A 149 -15.46 5.81 24.18
N PRO A 150 -15.83 6.79 25.04
CA PRO A 150 -17.24 7.02 25.37
C PRO A 150 -17.99 7.52 24.12
N VAL A 151 -19.07 6.84 23.76
CA VAL A 151 -19.98 7.23 22.66
C VAL A 151 -21.41 7.37 23.17
N VAL A 152 -22.10 8.41 22.71
CA VAL A 152 -23.51 8.70 23.01
C VAL A 152 -24.38 7.59 22.43
N GLY A 153 -25.40 7.12 23.16
CA GLY A 153 -26.24 6.00 22.73
C GLY A 153 -25.74 4.61 23.15
N TRP A 154 -24.55 4.50 23.76
CA TRP A 154 -24.00 3.21 24.20
C TRP A 154 -24.79 2.59 25.37
N LYS A 155 -25.29 3.41 26.29
CA LYS A 155 -26.05 2.94 27.47
C LYS A 155 -27.38 2.30 27.06
N GLU A 156 -27.96 2.78 25.97
CA GLU A 156 -29.20 2.33 25.37
C GLU A 156 -29.00 1.05 24.54
N CYS A 157 -27.86 0.91 23.85
CA CYS A 157 -27.56 -0.29 23.06
C CYS A 157 -27.09 -1.50 23.87
N ARG A 158 -26.36 -1.31 24.98
CA ARG A 158 -25.78 -2.43 25.75
C ARG A 158 -26.84 -3.45 26.22
N PRO A 159 -27.97 -3.05 26.83
CA PRO A 159 -29.02 -3.99 27.23
C PRO A 159 -29.64 -4.75 26.05
N MET A 160 -29.69 -4.14 24.86
CA MET A 160 -30.22 -4.78 23.65
C MET A 160 -29.30 -5.91 23.15
N ILE A 161 -27.98 -5.74 23.26
CA ILE A 161 -26.99 -6.76 22.90
C ILE A 161 -27.11 -7.97 23.84
N GLU A 162 -27.22 -7.73 25.15
CA GLU A 162 -27.38 -8.76 26.18
C GLU A 162 -28.68 -9.55 25.98
N ALA A 163 -29.80 -8.85 25.74
CA ALA A 163 -31.08 -9.48 25.46
C ALA A 163 -31.05 -10.33 24.17
N MET A 164 -30.46 -9.83 23.09
CA MET A 164 -30.32 -10.58 21.83
C MET A 164 -29.44 -11.82 22.00
N ALA A 165 -28.39 -11.74 22.80
CA ALA A 165 -27.54 -12.89 23.05
C ALA A 165 -28.25 -13.97 23.89
N ALA A 166 -29.05 -13.57 24.87
CA ALA A 166 -29.86 -14.49 25.67
C ALA A 166 -30.97 -15.14 24.83
N GLU A 167 -31.66 -14.36 23.98
CA GLU A 167 -32.75 -14.80 23.11
C GLU A 167 -32.30 -15.87 22.10
N HIS A 168 -31.08 -15.74 21.56
CA HIS A 168 -30.57 -16.61 20.51
C HIS A 168 -29.47 -17.58 20.97
N GLY A 169 -29.15 -17.64 22.27
CA GLY A 169 -28.10 -18.52 22.81
C GLY A 169 -26.69 -18.19 22.29
N MET A 170 -26.38 -16.92 22.04
CA MET A 170 -25.10 -16.49 21.46
C MET A 170 -23.99 -16.43 22.52
N SER A 171 -22.74 -16.68 22.11
CA SER A 171 -21.59 -16.72 23.01
C SER A 171 -21.16 -15.35 23.53
N VAL A 172 -20.43 -15.33 24.66
CA VAL A 172 -19.82 -14.12 25.22
C VAL A 172 -18.82 -13.47 24.22
N GLY A 173 -18.16 -14.27 23.39
CA GLY A 173 -17.29 -13.78 22.32
C GLY A 173 -18.06 -13.00 21.26
N TRP A 174 -19.26 -13.48 20.89
CA TRP A 174 -20.16 -12.76 19.98
C TRP A 174 -20.61 -11.41 20.59
N GLN A 175 -20.98 -11.39 21.87
CA GLN A 175 -21.37 -10.15 22.57
C GLN A 175 -20.26 -9.09 22.52
N HIS A 176 -19.01 -9.48 22.79
CA HIS A 176 -17.87 -8.55 22.68
C HIS A 176 -17.69 -8.01 21.26
N LYS A 177 -17.80 -8.87 20.24
CA LYS A 177 -17.61 -8.44 18.85
C LYS A 177 -18.72 -7.51 18.36
N ILE A 178 -19.97 -7.78 18.73
CA ILE A 178 -21.09 -6.88 18.44
C ILE A 178 -20.96 -5.56 19.21
N ALA A 179 -20.49 -5.60 20.45
CA ALA A 179 -20.23 -4.41 21.25
C ALA A 179 -19.18 -3.48 20.60
N GLU A 180 -18.11 -4.01 20.02
CA GLU A 180 -17.13 -3.25 19.24
C GLU A 180 -17.78 -2.58 18.02
N MET A 181 -18.53 -3.35 17.22
CA MET A 181 -19.14 -2.84 15.99
C MET A 181 -20.26 -1.82 16.26
N VAL A 182 -21.04 -2.00 17.33
CA VAL A 182 -22.05 -1.02 17.76
C VAL A 182 -21.38 0.26 18.23
N ARG A 183 -20.30 0.20 19.00
CA ARG A 183 -19.53 1.41 19.38
C ARG A 183 -18.98 2.13 18.16
N LEU A 184 -18.45 1.39 17.19
CA LEU A 184 -17.98 1.95 15.93
C LEU A 184 -19.12 2.64 15.16
N ALA A 185 -20.28 2.01 15.05
CA ALA A 185 -21.45 2.58 14.38
C ALA A 185 -21.96 3.87 15.08
N LEU A 186 -21.96 3.90 16.42
CA LEU A 186 -22.30 5.10 17.19
C LEU A 186 -21.26 6.21 17.01
N ALA A 187 -19.97 5.87 16.95
CA ALA A 187 -18.90 6.84 16.65
C ALA A 187 -19.02 7.41 15.23
N VAL A 188 -19.41 6.59 14.25
CA VAL A 188 -19.74 7.05 12.90
C VAL A 188 -20.93 8.01 12.94
N ARG A 189 -22.01 7.66 13.66
CA ARG A 189 -23.18 8.53 13.82
C ARG A 189 -22.80 9.91 14.38
N GLU A 190 -21.97 9.94 15.42
CA GLU A 190 -21.44 11.19 15.99
C GLU A 190 -20.58 11.97 14.99
N ALA A 191 -19.72 11.27 14.24
CA ALA A 191 -18.85 11.88 13.24
C ALA A 191 -19.62 12.45 12.04
N GLU A 192 -20.84 11.97 11.78
CA GLU A 192 -21.75 12.54 10.78
C GLU A 192 -22.66 13.64 11.35
N GLY A 193 -22.64 13.89 12.66
CA GLY A 193 -23.59 14.81 13.31
C GLY A 193 -25.04 14.33 13.24
N ALA A 194 -25.27 13.03 13.00
CA ALA A 194 -26.61 12.48 12.80
C ALA A 194 -27.31 12.18 14.13
N VAL A 195 -28.61 12.45 14.21
CA VAL A 195 -29.43 12.12 15.39
C VAL A 195 -29.70 10.60 15.44
N ARG A 196 -29.97 10.00 14.28
CA ARG A 196 -30.09 8.55 14.06
C ARG A 196 -29.18 8.16 12.91
N LEU A 197 -28.59 6.97 12.98
CA LEU A 197 -27.65 6.51 11.95
C LEU A 197 -28.42 6.04 10.71
N PRO A 198 -28.16 6.58 9.51
CA PRO A 198 -28.76 6.07 8.28
C PRO A 198 -28.34 4.62 8.01
N GLU A 199 -29.31 3.73 7.82
CA GLU A 199 -29.07 2.29 7.59
C GLU A 199 -28.01 1.97 6.51
N PRO A 200 -27.90 2.70 5.37
CA PRO A 200 -26.86 2.44 4.37
C PRO A 200 -25.42 2.56 4.86
N MET A 201 -25.16 3.35 5.91
CA MET A 201 -23.82 3.53 6.46
C MET A 201 -23.30 2.30 7.20
N LEU A 202 -24.17 1.36 7.53
CA LEU A 202 -23.77 0.07 8.09
C LEU A 202 -22.98 -0.78 7.08
N ARG A 203 -22.99 -0.43 5.78
CA ARG A 203 -22.11 -1.06 4.75
C ARG A 203 -20.63 -0.81 5.00
N ASP A 204 -20.30 0.28 5.68
CA ASP A 204 -18.92 0.67 5.93
C ASP A 204 -18.33 -0.09 7.13
N LEU A 205 -19.15 -0.83 7.88
CA LEU A 205 -18.69 -1.64 9.00
C LEU A 205 -17.88 -2.85 8.51
N PRO A 206 -16.74 -3.17 9.16
CA PRO A 206 -15.90 -4.31 8.75
C PRO A 206 -16.61 -5.66 8.82
N SER A 207 -17.56 -5.82 9.75
CA SER A 207 -18.28 -7.08 9.98
C SER A 207 -19.60 -6.86 10.72
N ASN A 208 -20.47 -7.88 10.71
CA ASN A 208 -21.66 -7.97 11.56
C ASN A 208 -22.71 -6.85 11.39
N GLY A 209 -22.80 -6.24 10.20
CA GLY A 209 -23.74 -5.16 9.90
C GLY A 209 -25.21 -5.51 10.21
N ASP A 210 -25.63 -6.76 9.95
CA ASP A 210 -27.01 -7.22 10.22
C ASP A 210 -27.36 -7.27 11.71
N ALA A 211 -26.41 -7.70 12.56
CA ALA A 211 -26.61 -7.73 14.00
C ALA A 211 -26.60 -6.30 14.59
N VAL A 212 -25.69 -5.45 14.12
CA VAL A 212 -25.63 -4.03 14.52
C VAL A 212 -26.91 -3.29 14.12
N ARG A 213 -27.45 -3.58 12.92
CA ARG A 213 -28.73 -3.06 12.45
C ARG A 213 -29.86 -3.35 13.44
N LEU A 214 -30.01 -4.61 13.86
CA LEU A 214 -31.05 -5.03 14.81
C LEU A 214 -30.90 -4.35 16.17
N VAL A 215 -29.66 -4.24 16.68
CA VAL A 215 -29.38 -3.56 17.95
C VAL A 215 -29.74 -2.08 17.89
N LEU A 216 -29.33 -1.37 16.84
CA LEU A 216 -29.62 0.06 16.68
C LEU A 216 -31.11 0.32 16.41
N LEU A 217 -31.82 -0.59 15.73
CA LEU A 217 -33.27 -0.53 15.55
C LEU A 217 -34.01 -0.70 16.88
N ARG A 218 -33.66 -1.73 17.67
CA ARG A 218 -34.26 -1.95 19.01
C ARG A 218 -33.98 -0.78 19.95
N ALA A 219 -32.81 -0.14 19.83
CA ALA A 219 -32.45 1.06 20.60
C ALA A 219 -33.05 2.38 20.08
N GLY A 220 -33.75 2.39 18.94
CA GLY A 220 -34.32 3.61 18.34
C GLY A 220 -33.29 4.59 17.76
N LEU A 221 -32.08 4.11 17.48
CA LEU A 221 -30.93 4.92 17.04
C LEU A 221 -30.56 4.73 15.55
N LEU A 222 -31.36 3.96 14.82
CA LEU A 222 -31.23 3.75 13.37
C LEU A 222 -32.35 4.46 12.60
N ASP A 223 -32.02 5.10 11.49
CA ASP A 223 -33.00 5.49 10.47
C ASP A 223 -33.15 4.36 9.45
N PRO A 224 -34.25 3.59 9.49
CA PRO A 224 -34.42 2.44 8.63
C PRO A 224 -34.53 2.84 7.16
N ALA A 225 -33.91 2.06 6.29
CA ALA A 225 -34.11 2.17 4.85
C ALA A 225 -35.55 1.76 4.47
N PRO A 226 -36.08 2.23 3.32
CA PRO A 226 -37.42 1.84 2.84
C PRO A 226 -37.59 0.32 2.69
N GLU A 227 -36.50 -0.37 2.35
CA GLU A 227 -36.41 -1.83 2.40
C GLU A 227 -35.29 -2.25 3.36
N PRO A 228 -35.50 -3.28 4.21
CA PRO A 228 -34.48 -3.80 5.10
C PRO A 228 -33.22 -4.22 4.34
N MET A 229 -32.10 -3.55 4.62
CA MET A 229 -30.81 -3.88 4.03
C MET A 229 -30.22 -5.11 4.72
N ARG A 230 -29.70 -6.04 3.91
CA ARG A 230 -28.90 -7.19 4.39
C ARG A 230 -27.43 -6.94 4.07
N PHE A 231 -26.57 -7.17 5.05
CA PHE A 231 -25.13 -6.89 4.99
C PHE A 231 -24.27 -8.15 4.97
N SER A 232 -24.83 -9.32 5.29
CA SER A 232 -24.16 -10.62 5.14
C SER A 232 -24.08 -11.07 3.67
N THR A 233 -22.86 -11.37 3.21
CA THR A 233 -22.56 -11.94 1.89
C THR A 233 -22.88 -13.43 1.77
N THR A 234 -23.21 -14.11 2.87
CA THR A 234 -23.29 -15.59 2.92
C THR A 234 -24.60 -16.18 2.39
N ASN A 235 -25.60 -15.34 2.04
CA ASN A 235 -26.92 -15.79 1.58
C ASN A 235 -27.48 -14.91 0.45
N GLN A 236 -26.70 -14.66 -0.61
CA GLN A 236 -27.27 -14.20 -1.88
C GLN A 236 -27.71 -15.43 -2.70
N PRO A 237 -29.00 -15.64 -2.96
CA PRO A 237 -29.42 -16.66 -3.91
C PRO A 237 -28.99 -16.23 -5.32
N THR A 238 -28.23 -17.08 -6.00
CA THR A 238 -28.08 -17.05 -7.45
C THR A 238 -29.42 -17.41 -8.09
N THR A 239 -30.26 -16.41 -8.38
CA THR A 239 -31.45 -16.61 -9.21
C THR A 239 -31.53 -15.56 -10.31
N THR A 240 -31.31 -16.04 -11.53
CA THR A 240 -31.80 -15.49 -12.79
C THR A 240 -33.34 -15.46 -12.81
N TYR A 241 -33.91 -14.37 -13.33
CA TYR A 241 -35.34 -14.11 -13.64
C TYR A 241 -36.31 -13.81 -12.46
N ILE A 242 -36.55 -12.51 -12.21
CA ILE A 242 -37.83 -11.78 -12.33
C ILE A 242 -37.58 -10.32 -11.91
N THR A 243 -38.02 -9.38 -12.75
CA THR A 243 -38.00 -7.93 -12.55
C THR A 243 -38.95 -7.49 -11.43
N ALA A 244 -38.39 -6.96 -10.35
CA ALA A 244 -39.05 -5.94 -9.53
C ALA A 244 -38.29 -4.61 -9.74
N PRO A 245 -38.96 -3.48 -9.98
CA PRO A 245 -38.28 -2.20 -10.13
C PRO A 245 -37.58 -1.86 -8.82
N ALA A 246 -36.28 -1.61 -8.89
CA ALA A 246 -35.48 -1.22 -7.73
C ALA A 246 -36.17 -0.05 -7.00
N PRO A 247 -36.35 -0.10 -5.66
CA PRO A 247 -36.75 1.06 -4.91
C PRO A 247 -35.75 2.17 -5.18
N LEU A 248 -36.27 3.36 -5.47
CA LEU A 248 -35.45 4.54 -5.68
C LEU A 248 -34.50 4.70 -4.47
N PRO A 249 -33.18 4.79 -4.68
CA PRO A 249 -32.24 5.01 -3.59
C PRO A 249 -32.64 6.28 -2.83
N PRO A 250 -32.41 6.34 -1.50
CA PRO A 250 -32.61 7.59 -0.75
C PRO A 250 -31.87 8.71 -1.47
N SER A 251 -32.45 9.90 -1.46
CA SER A 251 -32.01 11.05 -2.26
C SER A 251 -30.54 11.37 -2.02
N VAL A 252 -29.66 10.71 -2.78
CA VAL A 252 -28.25 11.01 -2.83
C VAL A 252 -28.13 12.44 -3.31
N ALA A 253 -27.10 13.14 -2.82
CA ALA A 253 -26.78 14.42 -3.39
C ALA A 253 -26.56 14.25 -4.90
N ARG A 254 -27.32 14.99 -5.70
CA ARG A 254 -27.44 14.77 -7.14
C ARG A 254 -27.49 16.10 -7.86
N SER A 255 -27.08 16.11 -9.11
CA SER A 255 -27.21 17.31 -9.93
C SER A 255 -28.67 17.52 -10.34
N CYS A 256 -29.13 18.77 -10.30
CA CYS A 256 -30.43 19.15 -10.84
C CYS A 256 -30.49 18.85 -12.34
N ARG A 257 -31.55 18.18 -12.80
CA ARG A 257 -31.73 17.76 -14.20
C ARG A 257 -31.67 18.91 -15.21
N ASP A 258 -31.97 20.15 -14.81
CA ASP A 258 -32.06 21.27 -15.76
C ASP A 258 -30.83 22.21 -15.70
N CYS A 259 -30.15 22.32 -14.55
CA CYS A 259 -29.04 23.26 -14.35
C CYS A 259 -27.71 22.62 -13.93
N ASP A 260 -27.70 21.32 -13.67
CA ASP A 260 -26.61 20.54 -13.10
C ASP A 260 -26.11 21.03 -11.73
N ALA A 261 -26.78 22.02 -11.13
CA ALA A 261 -26.46 22.50 -9.78
C ALA A 261 -26.67 21.38 -8.76
N TRP A 262 -25.77 21.32 -7.78
CA TRP A 262 -25.76 20.26 -6.80
C TRP A 262 -26.93 20.41 -5.81
N LEU A 263 -27.80 19.39 -5.74
CA LEU A 263 -28.90 19.29 -4.79
C LEU A 263 -28.43 18.52 -3.57
N ALA A 264 -28.57 19.12 -2.39
CA ALA A 264 -28.30 18.44 -1.12
C ALA A 264 -29.21 17.22 -0.91
N ALA A 265 -28.72 16.23 -0.16
CA ALA A 265 -29.50 15.06 0.23
C ALA A 265 -30.74 15.50 1.05
N GLY A 266 -31.90 14.92 0.75
CA GLY A 266 -33.18 15.19 1.43
C GLY A 266 -34.23 15.99 0.64
N LYS A 267 -33.88 16.62 -0.50
CA LYS A 267 -34.88 17.27 -1.37
C LYS A 267 -35.65 16.23 -2.21
N ARG A 268 -36.99 16.30 -2.27
CA ARG A 268 -37.83 15.47 -3.17
C ARG A 268 -37.89 16.08 -4.59
N GLY A 269 -37.51 15.31 -5.60
CA GLY A 269 -37.63 15.67 -7.04
C GLY A 269 -36.30 15.84 -7.79
N LEU A 270 -36.30 15.70 -9.12
CA LEU A 270 -35.07 15.71 -9.95
C LEU A 270 -34.51 17.12 -10.25
N ARG A 271 -35.16 18.20 -9.75
CA ARG A 271 -34.86 19.59 -10.12
C ARG A 271 -34.78 20.48 -8.87
N CYS A 272 -33.93 21.50 -8.89
CA CYS A 272 -33.93 22.53 -7.85
C CYS A 272 -35.21 23.38 -7.95
N ASP A 273 -35.67 23.94 -6.83
CA ASP A 273 -36.87 24.80 -6.78
C ASP A 273 -36.79 25.97 -7.77
N PRO A 274 -35.62 26.60 -7.97
CA PRO A 274 -35.50 27.64 -8.97
C PRO A 274 -35.65 27.13 -10.43
N CYS A 275 -35.22 25.91 -10.76
CA CYS A 275 -35.45 25.31 -12.09
C CYS A 275 -36.90 24.85 -12.28
N ARG A 276 -37.57 24.42 -11.20
CA ARG A 276 -39.00 24.09 -11.20
C ARG A 276 -39.82 25.31 -11.62
N HIS A 277 -39.61 26.44 -10.95
CA HIS A 277 -40.27 27.71 -11.26
C HIS A 277 -39.90 28.25 -12.65
N TRP A 278 -38.63 28.14 -13.06
CA TRP A 278 -38.18 28.59 -14.37
C TRP A 278 -38.88 27.86 -15.53
N ARG A 279 -39.20 26.58 -15.33
CA ARG A 279 -39.89 25.72 -16.31
C ARG A 279 -41.37 26.04 -16.45
N GLU A 280 -42.03 26.52 -15.39
CA GLU A 280 -43.41 27.00 -15.45
C GLU A 280 -43.56 28.26 -16.33
N LEU A 281 -42.48 29.05 -16.43
CA LEU A 281 -42.51 30.37 -17.07
C LEU A 281 -41.99 30.41 -18.52
N HIS A 282 -41.38 29.33 -19.03
CA HIS A 282 -40.66 29.37 -20.32
C HIS A 282 -40.82 28.09 -21.13
N PRO A 283 -40.95 28.17 -22.47
CA PRO A 283 -41.08 27.01 -23.33
C PRO A 283 -39.79 26.19 -23.39
N ALA A 284 -39.92 24.88 -23.60
CA ALA A 284 -38.80 23.96 -23.74
C ALA A 284 -38.17 24.07 -25.15
N GLY A 285 -36.85 24.02 -25.22
CA GLY A 285 -36.10 24.02 -26.47
C GLY A 285 -34.64 23.60 -26.29
N ARG A 286 -33.86 23.71 -27.35
CA ARG A 286 -32.41 23.41 -27.35
C ARG A 286 -31.58 24.63 -26.99
N CYS A 287 -30.83 24.57 -25.89
CA CYS A 287 -30.01 25.70 -25.47
C CYS A 287 -28.78 25.89 -26.40
N VAL A 288 -28.59 27.10 -26.94
CA VAL A 288 -27.48 27.39 -27.88
C VAL A 288 -26.07 27.23 -27.29
N ARG A 289 -25.90 27.41 -25.96
CA ARG A 289 -24.59 27.31 -25.29
C ARG A 289 -24.25 25.90 -24.81
N CYS A 290 -25.11 25.28 -24.01
CA CYS A 290 -24.84 23.91 -23.52
C CYS A 290 -25.31 22.81 -24.48
N ARG A 291 -26.02 23.17 -25.57
CA ARG A 291 -26.54 22.27 -26.60
C ARG A 291 -27.47 21.15 -26.11
N ARG A 292 -27.99 21.29 -24.89
CA ARG A 292 -28.93 20.36 -24.29
C ARG A 292 -30.36 20.68 -24.73
N ASP A 293 -31.07 19.63 -25.10
CA ASP A 293 -32.47 19.66 -25.54
C ASP A 293 -33.43 19.67 -24.34
N GLU A 294 -34.70 20.02 -24.61
CA GLU A 294 -35.80 19.99 -23.62
C GLU A 294 -35.59 20.85 -22.36
N LEU A 295 -34.82 21.94 -22.48
CA LEU A 295 -34.60 22.88 -21.38
C LEU A 295 -35.53 24.09 -21.52
N PRO A 296 -36.08 24.67 -20.44
CA PRO A 296 -36.89 25.87 -20.53
C PRO A 296 -35.99 27.08 -20.87
N LEU A 297 -36.27 27.74 -21.98
CA LEU A 297 -35.40 28.77 -22.56
C LEU A 297 -36.01 30.17 -22.50
N ARG A 298 -35.16 31.16 -22.24
CA ARG A 298 -35.49 32.58 -22.46
C ARG A 298 -34.42 33.21 -23.36
N GLY A 299 -34.79 33.51 -24.60
CA GLY A 299 -33.83 33.94 -25.63
C GLY A 299 -32.80 32.86 -25.93
N ASP A 300 -33.28 31.67 -26.30
CA ASP A 300 -32.52 30.48 -26.74
C ASP A 300 -31.49 29.89 -25.74
N ARG A 301 -31.53 30.34 -24.48
CA ARG A 301 -30.61 29.93 -23.43
C ARG A 301 -31.35 29.44 -22.19
N CYS A 302 -30.84 28.36 -21.57
CA CYS A 302 -31.39 27.85 -20.32
C CYS A 302 -30.99 28.74 -19.13
N ARG A 303 -31.70 28.60 -18.01
CA ARG A 303 -31.54 29.40 -16.78
C ARG A 303 -30.08 29.66 -16.39
N THR A 304 -29.25 28.62 -16.29
CA THR A 304 -27.84 28.73 -15.87
C THR A 304 -26.98 29.42 -16.92
N ARG A 305 -27.23 29.12 -18.20
CA ARG A 305 -26.42 29.61 -19.33
C ARG A 305 -26.75 31.06 -19.69
N ARG A 306 -27.95 31.51 -19.31
CA ARG A 306 -28.38 32.92 -19.46
C ARG A 306 -27.55 33.89 -18.62
N LEU A 307 -27.05 33.46 -17.46
CA LEU A 307 -26.17 34.27 -16.61
C LEU A 307 -24.88 34.69 -17.32
N TYR A 308 -24.49 33.93 -18.34
CA TYR A 308 -23.28 34.17 -19.11
C TYR A 308 -23.56 34.79 -20.49
N ARG A 309 -24.77 35.34 -20.73
CA ARG A 309 -25.15 35.98 -22.00
C ARG A 309 -24.15 37.05 -22.42
N HIS A 310 -23.89 37.99 -21.52
CA HIS A 310 -22.99 39.10 -21.77
C HIS A 310 -21.53 38.66 -21.99
N LEU A 311 -21.11 37.54 -21.39
CA LEU A 311 -19.77 36.94 -21.58
C LEU A 311 -19.61 36.24 -22.94
N ASP A 312 -20.68 35.64 -23.48
CA ASP A 312 -20.64 35.06 -24.83
C ASP A 312 -20.68 36.13 -25.92
N ASP A 313 -21.44 37.20 -25.68
CA ASP A 313 -21.59 38.30 -26.63
C ASP A 313 -20.28 39.11 -26.76
N SER A 314 -19.29 38.88 -25.88
CA SER A 314 -18.00 39.57 -25.82
C SER A 314 -16.78 38.74 -26.26
N GLY A 315 -16.95 37.46 -26.66
CA GLY A 315 -15.92 36.69 -27.35
C GLY A 315 -15.99 35.16 -27.19
N PRO A 316 -15.57 34.37 -28.21
CA PRO A 316 -15.73 32.91 -28.25
C PRO A 316 -14.87 32.09 -27.27
N ALA A 317 -13.87 32.67 -26.60
CA ALA A 317 -13.00 31.95 -25.65
C ALA A 317 -13.76 31.50 -24.38
N ALA A 318 -14.84 32.17 -23.99
CA ALA A 318 -15.67 31.81 -22.83
C ALA A 318 -16.54 30.54 -23.05
N VAL A 319 -16.57 29.98 -24.27
CA VAL A 319 -17.50 28.93 -24.68
C VAL A 319 -17.25 27.58 -23.96
N ARG A 320 -16.11 27.37 -23.30
CA ARG A 320 -15.69 25.99 -22.93
C ARG A 320 -15.81 25.59 -21.46
N ALA A 321 -16.00 26.51 -20.51
CA ALA A 321 -16.09 26.16 -19.09
C ALA A 321 -17.27 26.82 -18.39
N THR A 322 -17.85 26.08 -17.44
CA THR A 322 -18.89 26.55 -16.52
C THR A 322 -18.37 26.42 -15.11
N GLN A 323 -18.47 27.49 -14.32
CA GLN A 323 -18.13 27.41 -12.91
C GLN A 323 -19.09 26.49 -12.15
N LEU A 324 -18.57 25.64 -11.25
CA LEU A 324 -19.37 24.82 -10.36
C LEU A 324 -20.26 25.71 -9.48
N VAL A 325 -21.57 25.43 -9.46
CA VAL A 325 -22.57 26.19 -8.67
C VAL A 325 -23.18 25.28 -7.59
N ILE A 326 -23.14 25.73 -6.34
CA ILE A 326 -23.74 25.04 -5.18
C ILE A 326 -25.04 25.78 -4.80
N ASP A 327 -26.17 25.08 -4.81
CA ASP A 327 -27.48 25.63 -4.43
C ASP A 327 -27.63 25.59 -2.89
N LEU A 328 -27.39 26.71 -2.21
CA LEU A 328 -27.53 26.82 -0.75
C LEU A 328 -28.97 27.19 -0.36
N PRO A 329 -29.59 26.50 0.62
CA PRO A 329 -31.02 26.63 0.94
C PRO A 329 -31.46 27.98 1.54
N ARG A 330 -30.54 28.92 1.81
CA ARG A 330 -30.84 30.25 2.38
C ARG A 330 -30.04 31.40 1.78
N GLY A 331 -29.63 31.30 0.52
CA GLY A 331 -29.17 32.48 -0.22
C GLY A 331 -30.36 33.41 -0.46
N VAL A 332 -30.41 34.55 0.22
CA VAL A 332 -31.31 35.66 -0.12
C VAL A 332 -31.27 35.86 -1.64
N PRO A 333 -32.39 36.10 -2.34
CA PRO A 333 -32.39 36.43 -3.76
C PRO A 333 -31.76 37.83 -3.94
N GLY A 334 -30.45 37.93 -3.76
CA GLY A 334 -29.67 38.99 -4.34
C GLY A 334 -29.82 38.84 -5.83
N GLN A 335 -30.41 39.85 -6.48
CA GLN A 335 -30.41 39.99 -7.93
C GLN A 335 -29.04 39.54 -8.43
N ALA A 336 -29.01 38.53 -9.32
CA ALA A 336 -27.80 38.16 -10.03
C ALA A 336 -27.39 39.36 -10.88
N GLN A 337 -26.71 40.33 -10.27
CA GLN A 337 -26.24 41.52 -10.93
C GLN A 337 -25.10 41.09 -11.85
N LEU A 338 -25.27 41.49 -13.10
CA LEU A 338 -24.57 41.05 -14.29
C LEU A 338 -23.05 41.15 -14.11
N ILE A 339 -22.32 40.13 -14.58
CA ILE A 339 -20.86 40.18 -14.74
C ILE A 339 -20.57 41.25 -15.81
N PRO A 340 -19.94 42.39 -15.49
CA PRO A 340 -19.54 43.35 -16.51
C PRO A 340 -18.30 42.82 -17.23
N VAL A 341 -18.32 42.95 -18.55
CA VAL A 341 -17.21 42.63 -19.44
C VAL A 341 -16.32 43.87 -19.50
N ALA A 342 -15.10 43.77 -18.98
CA ALA A 342 -13.98 44.62 -19.40
C ALA A 342 -12.66 43.98 -18.98
N GLU A 343 -12.12 43.11 -19.82
CA GLU A 343 -10.67 42.96 -20.09
C GLU A 343 -10.49 41.94 -21.22
N PRO A 344 -9.62 42.19 -22.22
CA PRO A 344 -9.41 41.26 -23.33
C PRO A 344 -8.77 39.96 -22.85
N ALA A 345 -9.14 38.85 -23.49
CA ALA A 345 -8.63 37.51 -23.21
C ALA A 345 -7.14 37.37 -23.63
N PRO A 346 -6.35 36.50 -22.97
CA PRO A 346 -5.04 36.11 -23.48
C PRO A 346 -5.19 35.37 -24.82
N ALA A 347 -4.16 35.45 -25.66
CA ALA A 347 -4.18 34.89 -27.00
C ALA A 347 -4.30 33.35 -27.00
N ASP A 348 -5.14 32.82 -27.89
CA ASP A 348 -5.28 31.39 -28.16
C ASP A 348 -3.96 30.83 -28.71
N GLY A 349 -3.19 30.16 -27.86
CA GLY A 349 -1.93 29.51 -28.24
C GLY A 349 -1.07 29.02 -27.08
N GLU A 350 -1.21 29.60 -25.88
CA GLU A 350 -0.34 29.27 -24.75
C GLU A 350 -0.77 27.99 -23.98
N ASP A 351 -2.02 27.54 -24.11
CA ASP A 351 -2.55 26.41 -23.31
C ASP A 351 -2.03 25.01 -23.74
N GLU A 352 -1.47 24.84 -24.94
CA GLU A 352 -0.96 23.52 -25.40
C GLU A 352 0.48 23.20 -24.97
N GLU A 353 1.28 24.23 -24.65
CA GLU A 353 2.65 24.08 -24.12
C GLU A 353 2.75 24.22 -22.60
N VAL A 354 1.75 24.82 -21.96
CA VAL A 354 1.71 24.93 -20.50
C VAL A 354 1.41 23.54 -19.92
N SER A 355 2.47 22.90 -19.43
CA SER A 355 2.45 21.74 -18.53
C SER A 355 1.18 21.75 -17.70
N ALA A 356 0.32 20.72 -17.86
CA ALA A 356 -0.96 20.59 -17.19
C ALA A 356 -0.86 21.18 -15.78
N LEU A 357 -1.37 22.40 -15.64
CA LEU A 357 -1.04 23.29 -14.52
C LEU A 357 -1.24 22.52 -13.23
N HIS A 358 -0.12 22.37 -12.51
CA HIS A 358 -0.05 21.97 -11.11
C HIS A 358 -1.34 22.39 -10.40
N ALA A 359 -1.96 21.49 -9.63
CA ALA A 359 -2.89 21.93 -8.58
C ALA A 359 -2.27 23.16 -7.92
N ALA A 360 -2.99 24.30 -7.92
CA ALA A 360 -2.41 25.60 -7.60
C ALA A 360 -1.45 25.47 -6.41
N ARG A 361 -0.16 25.81 -6.62
CA ARG A 361 0.92 25.50 -5.67
C ARG A 361 0.49 25.95 -4.27
N GLY A 362 0.48 24.99 -3.34
CA GLY A 362 0.14 25.24 -1.95
C GLY A 362 -1.34 25.30 -1.60
N GLN A 363 -2.24 24.68 -2.37
CA GLN A 363 -3.59 24.35 -1.91
C GLN A 363 -3.72 22.84 -1.70
N GLU A 364 -4.25 22.41 -0.55
CA GLU A 364 -4.47 20.98 -0.31
C GLU A 364 -5.56 20.40 -1.23
N PRO A 365 -5.42 19.14 -1.67
CA PRO A 365 -6.49 18.46 -2.38
C PRO A 365 -7.71 18.36 -1.46
N LEU A 366 -8.88 18.74 -1.98
CA LEU A 366 -10.15 18.72 -1.23
C LEU A 366 -10.49 17.34 -0.67
N PHE A 367 -10.09 16.28 -1.39
CA PHE A 367 -10.19 14.88 -0.99
C PHE A 367 -8.95 14.11 -1.44
N GLY A 368 -8.44 13.24 -0.57
CA GLY A 368 -7.49 12.20 -0.96
C GLY A 368 -8.22 11.09 -1.71
N MET A 369 -8.46 11.27 -3.01
CA MET A 369 -8.99 10.21 -3.86
C MET A 369 -7.85 9.42 -4.49
N ARG A 370 -7.99 8.08 -4.53
CA ARG A 370 -7.10 7.22 -5.31
C ARG A 370 -7.07 7.72 -6.76
N ARG A 371 -5.87 8.01 -7.27
CA ARG A 371 -5.71 8.54 -8.62
C ARG A 371 -5.84 7.41 -9.63
N ASN A 372 -6.71 7.61 -10.62
CA ASN A 372 -6.72 6.74 -11.78
C ASN A 372 -5.69 7.26 -12.80
N TRP A 373 -4.60 6.54 -12.98
CA TRP A 373 -3.53 6.89 -13.92
C TRP A 373 -3.86 6.58 -15.39
N SER A 374 -4.92 5.82 -15.67
CA SER A 374 -5.30 5.40 -17.03
C SER A 374 -5.51 6.57 -18.01
N PRO A 375 -6.21 7.67 -17.65
CA PRO A 375 -6.38 8.82 -18.53
C PRO A 375 -5.07 9.57 -18.79
N VAL A 376 -4.16 9.62 -17.81
CA VAL A 376 -2.83 10.23 -17.95
C VAL A 376 -2.00 9.42 -18.94
N MET A 377 -1.99 8.09 -18.78
CA MET A 377 -1.31 7.19 -19.71
C MET A 377 -1.88 7.26 -21.13
N ALA A 378 -3.20 7.34 -21.29
CA ALA A 378 -3.83 7.49 -22.60
C ALA A 378 -3.38 8.77 -23.33
N ARG A 379 -3.16 9.87 -22.60
CA ARG A 379 -2.63 11.13 -23.16
C ARG A 379 -1.15 11.01 -23.52
N LEU A 380 -0.36 10.34 -22.69
CA LEU A 380 1.08 10.21 -22.88
C LEU A 380 1.46 9.19 -23.96
N ARG A 381 0.58 8.27 -24.35
CA ARG A 381 0.83 7.29 -25.43
C ARG A 381 1.26 7.91 -26.77
N ARG A 382 0.92 9.18 -27.03
CA ARG A 382 1.24 9.91 -28.27
C ARG A 382 2.49 10.80 -28.17
N ARG A 383 3.11 10.91 -26.99
CA ARG A 383 4.32 11.73 -26.75
C ARG A 383 5.47 10.85 -26.25
N SER A 384 6.69 11.17 -26.66
CA SER A 384 7.88 10.60 -26.04
C SER A 384 8.04 11.18 -24.63
N TYR A 385 8.27 10.32 -23.65
CA TYR A 385 8.51 10.72 -22.25
C TYR A 385 9.77 11.59 -22.09
N ARG A 386 10.70 11.56 -23.05
CA ARG A 386 11.92 12.40 -23.04
C ARG A 386 11.62 13.86 -23.39
N ASP A 387 10.50 14.09 -24.06
CA ASP A 387 10.12 15.41 -24.58
C ASP A 387 9.09 16.06 -23.64
N LEU A 388 8.89 15.51 -22.44
CA LEU A 388 8.00 16.09 -21.44
C LEU A 388 8.67 17.31 -20.81
N PRO A 389 7.99 18.47 -20.76
CA PRO A 389 8.56 19.66 -20.14
C PRO A 389 8.62 19.47 -18.61
N LEU A 390 9.83 19.25 -18.09
CA LEU A 390 10.10 19.12 -16.66
C LEU A 390 10.63 20.44 -16.07
N THR A 391 10.21 20.74 -14.84
CA THR A 391 10.82 21.81 -14.01
C THR A 391 12.29 21.50 -13.72
N SER A 392 13.07 22.51 -13.30
CA SER A 392 14.48 22.33 -12.93
C SER A 392 14.67 21.23 -11.90
N ASP A 393 13.79 21.17 -10.91
CA ASP A 393 13.90 20.27 -9.77
C ASP A 393 13.49 18.85 -10.17
N ALA A 394 12.45 18.72 -11.00
CA ALA A 394 12.06 17.45 -11.60
C ALA A 394 13.16 16.88 -12.51
N ARG A 395 13.82 17.75 -13.28
CA ARG A 395 14.96 17.36 -14.11
C ARG A 395 16.15 16.92 -13.25
N ALA A 396 16.51 17.69 -12.22
CA ALA A 396 17.57 17.32 -11.29
C ALA A 396 17.32 15.95 -10.63
N LEU A 397 16.08 15.67 -10.20
CA LEU A 397 15.71 14.41 -9.55
C LEU A 397 15.81 13.21 -10.51
N THR A 398 15.37 13.39 -11.76
CA THR A 398 15.47 12.37 -12.81
C THR A 398 16.91 12.14 -13.29
N GLU A 399 17.71 13.21 -13.42
CA GLU A 399 19.13 13.15 -13.73
C GLU A 399 19.97 12.56 -12.59
N GLU A 400 19.58 12.77 -11.34
CA GLU A 400 20.21 12.13 -10.20
C GLU A 400 19.98 10.61 -10.21
N LEU A 401 18.73 10.18 -10.46
CA LEU A 401 18.43 8.77 -10.69
C LEU A 401 19.25 8.21 -11.87
N ASP A 402 19.44 8.98 -12.94
CA ASP A 402 20.29 8.60 -14.09
C ASP A 402 21.80 8.60 -13.76
N ARG A 403 22.30 9.51 -12.94
CA ARG A 403 23.71 9.58 -12.52
C ARG A 403 24.13 8.42 -11.65
N LEU A 404 23.25 7.97 -10.74
CA LEU A 404 23.43 6.71 -9.98
C LEU A 404 23.60 5.47 -10.90
N ARG A 405 23.46 5.64 -12.23
CA ARG A 405 23.48 4.57 -13.23
C ARG A 405 24.58 4.67 -14.27
N ARG A 406 25.39 5.74 -14.33
CA ARG A 406 26.37 5.92 -15.43
C ARG A 406 27.34 4.72 -15.50
N GLY A 407 27.19 3.93 -16.58
CA GLY A 407 27.98 2.71 -16.88
C GLY A 407 27.22 1.47 -17.42
N ARG A 408 25.98 1.57 -17.94
CA ARG A 408 25.15 0.38 -18.30
C ARG A 408 24.21 0.54 -19.51
N GLN A 409 24.06 -0.53 -20.30
CA GLN A 409 23.29 -0.64 -21.56
C GLN A 409 21.94 -1.43 -21.47
N ASP A 410 21.46 -1.88 -20.30
CA ASP A 410 20.28 -2.77 -20.23
C ASP A 410 18.91 -2.01 -20.36
N PRO A 411 18.03 -2.39 -21.31
CA PRO A 411 16.71 -1.79 -21.53
C PRO A 411 15.76 -1.78 -20.32
N ALA A 412 15.85 -2.77 -19.42
CA ALA A 412 14.93 -2.91 -18.28
C ALA A 412 15.01 -1.72 -17.29
N TYR A 413 16.14 -1.02 -17.25
CA TYR A 413 16.35 0.12 -16.36
C TYR A 413 15.76 1.40 -16.92
N ARG A 414 15.45 1.50 -18.22
CA ARG A 414 14.74 2.67 -18.76
C ARG A 414 13.34 2.81 -18.14
N LYS A 415 12.79 1.73 -17.58
CA LYS A 415 11.47 1.70 -16.92
C LYS A 415 11.40 2.56 -15.65
N ASP A 416 12.45 2.52 -14.82
CA ASP A 416 12.51 3.29 -13.58
C ASP A 416 12.49 4.80 -13.86
N ILE A 417 13.34 5.27 -14.80
CA ILE A 417 13.40 6.68 -15.20
C ILE A 417 12.07 7.10 -15.82
N ARG A 418 11.48 6.29 -16.71
CA ARG A 418 10.16 6.59 -17.30
C ARG A 418 9.09 6.78 -16.23
N THR A 419 9.05 5.89 -15.25
CA THR A 419 8.08 5.94 -14.15
C THR A 419 8.28 7.21 -13.33
N LEU A 420 9.52 7.51 -12.93
CA LEU A 420 9.82 8.74 -12.20
C LEU A 420 9.50 9.99 -13.03
N THR A 421 9.88 10.05 -14.30
CA THR A 421 9.60 11.17 -15.21
C THR A 421 8.11 11.47 -15.31
N ILE A 422 7.26 10.45 -15.44
CA ILE A 422 5.80 10.62 -15.49
C ILE A 422 5.27 11.16 -14.15
N LEU A 423 5.76 10.61 -13.03
CA LEU A 423 5.35 11.04 -11.69
C LEU A 423 5.72 12.51 -11.45
N VAL A 424 6.97 12.89 -11.71
CA VAL A 424 7.44 14.28 -11.47
C VAL A 424 6.86 15.27 -12.47
N TYR A 425 6.55 14.84 -13.69
CA TYR A 425 5.84 15.65 -14.68
C TYR A 425 4.42 16.00 -14.21
N TRP A 426 3.72 15.03 -13.62
CA TRP A 426 2.31 15.21 -13.25
C TRP A 426 2.10 15.76 -11.82
N LEU A 427 2.95 15.39 -10.88
CA LEU A 427 2.83 15.75 -9.46
C LEU A 427 3.80 16.87 -9.05
N GLY A 428 4.89 17.06 -9.79
CA GLY A 428 6.01 17.91 -9.39
C GLY A 428 7.01 17.16 -8.51
N ALA A 429 8.26 17.63 -8.49
CA ALA A 429 9.33 17.01 -7.68
C ALA A 429 9.30 17.39 -6.19
N GLU A 430 8.53 18.43 -5.85
CA GLU A 430 8.46 18.99 -4.49
C GLU A 430 7.37 18.31 -3.62
N THR A 431 6.54 17.42 -4.20
CA THR A 431 5.46 16.73 -3.48
C THR A 431 5.91 15.39 -2.89
N LEU A 432 5.29 14.96 -1.80
CA LEU A 432 5.41 13.58 -1.32
C LEU A 432 4.61 12.64 -2.23
N PHE A 433 5.26 11.56 -2.67
CA PHE A 433 4.67 10.52 -3.51
C PHE A 433 4.10 9.40 -2.63
N GLN A 434 2.87 8.96 -2.91
CA GLN A 434 2.28 7.80 -2.24
C GLN A 434 2.81 6.53 -2.89
N GLU A 435 3.30 5.57 -2.10
CA GLU A 435 3.84 4.30 -2.62
C GLU A 435 2.81 3.56 -3.49
N ARG A 436 1.56 3.51 -3.05
CA ARG A 436 0.46 2.90 -3.81
C ARG A 436 0.21 3.56 -5.16
N ASP A 437 0.41 4.88 -5.29
CA ASP A 437 0.27 5.57 -6.59
C ASP A 437 1.39 5.18 -7.56
N VAL A 438 2.62 4.95 -7.07
CA VAL A 438 3.75 4.50 -7.88
C VAL A 438 3.50 3.07 -8.40
N HIS A 439 2.97 2.20 -7.53
CA HIS A 439 2.56 0.84 -7.90
C HIS A 439 1.41 0.83 -8.91
N ASP A 440 0.35 1.61 -8.68
CA ASP A 440 -0.79 1.73 -9.59
C ASP A 440 -0.37 2.22 -10.98
N LEU A 441 0.56 3.19 -11.05
CA LEU A 441 1.13 3.63 -12.32
C LEU A 441 1.92 2.51 -13.01
N ALA A 442 2.77 1.80 -12.27
CA ALA A 442 3.60 0.74 -12.83
C ALA A 442 2.79 -0.46 -13.35
N LEU A 443 1.59 -0.70 -12.80
CA LEU A 443 0.68 -1.76 -13.26
C LEU A 443 0.08 -1.48 -14.64
N LEU A 444 0.03 -0.22 -15.08
CA LEU A 444 -0.63 0.16 -16.34
C LEU A 444 0.21 -0.08 -17.59
N ASP A 445 1.54 -0.20 -17.47
CA ASP A 445 2.43 -0.41 -18.61
C ASP A 445 3.63 -1.28 -18.21
N PRO A 446 3.91 -2.39 -18.92
CA PRO A 446 5.04 -3.27 -18.63
C PRO A 446 6.41 -2.59 -18.74
N ASN A 447 6.48 -1.40 -19.35
CA ASN A 447 7.67 -0.56 -19.43
C ASN A 447 7.82 0.43 -18.25
N LEU A 448 7.03 0.27 -17.20
CA LEU A 448 7.13 1.03 -15.95
C LEU A 448 7.53 0.09 -14.80
N ALA A 449 8.08 0.65 -13.73
CA ALA A 449 8.60 -0.10 -12.61
C ALA A 449 8.47 0.72 -11.31
N ALA A 450 7.88 0.10 -10.28
CA ALA A 450 7.60 0.77 -9.01
C ALA A 450 8.72 0.63 -7.99
N LYS A 451 9.14 -0.61 -7.68
CA LYS A 451 10.02 -0.93 -6.54
C LYS A 451 11.20 0.03 -6.37
N ARG A 452 11.98 0.22 -7.43
CA ARG A 452 13.20 1.04 -7.40
C ARG A 452 12.91 2.54 -7.32
N VAL A 453 11.81 2.98 -7.91
CA VAL A 453 11.36 4.37 -7.82
C VAL A 453 10.89 4.66 -6.40
N CYS A 454 10.11 3.75 -5.78
CA CYS A 454 9.74 3.84 -4.36
C CYS A 454 10.99 3.92 -3.49
N GLN A 455 11.93 3.00 -3.63
CA GLN A 455 13.21 2.99 -2.91
C GLN A 455 14.01 4.30 -3.08
N PHE A 456 14.13 4.81 -4.31
CA PHE A 456 14.84 6.05 -4.61
C PHE A 456 14.18 7.28 -3.95
N LEU A 457 12.84 7.32 -3.96
CA LEU A 457 12.04 8.38 -3.33
C LEU A 457 12.08 8.27 -1.79
N ALA A 458 12.00 7.06 -1.23
CA ALA A 458 12.08 6.79 0.21
C ALA A 458 13.44 7.25 0.78
N ALA A 459 14.55 6.94 0.08
CA ALA A 459 15.89 7.39 0.47
C ALA A 459 16.05 8.92 0.50
N ARG A 460 15.15 9.68 -0.14
CA ARG A 460 15.12 11.15 -0.15
C ARG A 460 14.04 11.74 0.77
N GLY A 461 13.32 10.89 1.51
CA GLY A 461 12.20 11.31 2.34
C GLY A 461 11.04 11.90 1.52
N LEU A 462 10.89 11.45 0.27
CA LEU A 462 9.85 11.89 -0.67
C LEU A 462 8.74 10.84 -0.86
N LEU A 463 8.83 9.67 -0.23
CA LEU A 463 7.83 8.62 -0.30
C LEU A 463 7.00 8.57 1.00
N VAL A 464 5.68 8.44 0.86
CA VAL A 464 4.79 7.99 1.93
C VAL A 464 4.56 6.51 1.71
N GLU A 465 5.07 5.70 2.65
CA GLU A 465 4.97 4.24 2.62
C GLU A 465 3.53 3.80 2.87
N ASP A 466 3.12 2.72 2.20
CA ASP A 466 1.84 2.07 2.40
C ASP A 466 2.07 0.71 3.10
N PRO A 467 1.78 0.62 4.42
CA PRO A 467 2.02 -0.60 5.20
C PRO A 467 1.35 -1.85 4.61
N GLU A 468 0.25 -1.68 3.88
CA GLU A 468 -0.48 -2.77 3.24
C GLU A 468 0.30 -3.41 2.08
N LEU A 469 1.16 -2.64 1.40
CA LEU A 469 2.01 -3.14 0.30
C LEU A 469 3.26 -3.87 0.81
N HIS A 470 3.58 -3.73 2.10
CA HIS A 470 4.74 -4.36 2.73
C HIS A 470 4.41 -5.68 3.43
N ARG A 471 3.17 -6.16 3.32
CA ARG A 471 2.78 -7.49 3.80
C ARG A 471 3.53 -8.57 3.01
N ASP A 472 3.99 -9.61 3.71
CA ASP A 472 4.76 -10.70 3.10
C ASP A 472 3.87 -11.41 2.06
N ALA A 473 4.36 -11.51 0.82
CA ALA A 473 3.60 -12.14 -0.26
C ALA A 473 3.31 -13.62 0.03
N ASP A 474 4.20 -14.30 0.76
CA ASP A 474 3.98 -15.68 1.19
C ASP A 474 2.94 -15.75 2.32
N GLU A 475 2.90 -14.77 3.21
CA GLU A 475 1.84 -14.62 4.22
C GLU A 475 0.48 -14.41 3.57
N MET A 476 0.38 -13.45 2.65
CA MET A 476 -0.85 -13.19 1.89
C MET A 476 -1.32 -14.41 1.10
N TRP A 477 -0.40 -15.15 0.48
CA TRP A 477 -0.73 -16.38 -0.24
C TRP A 477 -1.24 -17.47 0.71
N VAL A 478 -0.63 -17.62 1.89
CA VAL A 478 -1.08 -18.57 2.92
C VAL A 478 -2.48 -18.21 3.40
N GLU A 479 -2.73 -16.94 3.75
CA GLU A 479 -4.05 -16.46 4.18
C GLU A 479 -5.12 -16.67 3.11
N ALA A 480 -4.82 -16.27 1.87
CA ALA A 480 -5.75 -16.43 0.74
C ALA A 480 -6.05 -17.91 0.45
N THR A 481 -5.05 -18.79 0.53
CA THR A 481 -5.23 -20.23 0.30
C THR A 481 -6.10 -20.85 1.39
N ILE A 482 -5.87 -20.48 2.66
CA ILE A 482 -6.68 -20.95 3.79
C ILE A 482 -8.13 -20.49 3.66
N ALA A 483 -8.37 -19.26 3.20
CA ALA A 483 -9.71 -18.72 3.01
C ALA A 483 -10.53 -19.47 1.93
N THR A 484 -9.90 -20.26 1.07
CA THR A 484 -10.61 -21.12 0.09
C THR A 484 -11.12 -22.44 0.66
N LEU A 485 -10.68 -22.83 1.86
CA LEU A 485 -11.06 -24.08 2.51
C LEU A 485 -12.38 -23.92 3.30
N PRO A 486 -13.12 -25.01 3.55
CA PRO A 486 -14.29 -24.96 4.44
C PRO A 486 -13.93 -24.43 5.84
N PRO A 487 -14.81 -23.68 6.53
CA PRO A 487 -14.46 -22.91 7.74
C PRO A 487 -13.73 -23.74 8.82
N THR A 488 -14.23 -24.93 9.13
CA THR A 488 -13.65 -25.84 10.13
C THR A 488 -12.27 -26.36 9.73
N VAL A 489 -12.04 -26.66 8.46
CA VAL A 489 -10.73 -27.08 7.94
C VAL A 489 -9.78 -25.88 7.90
N ALA A 490 -10.28 -24.69 7.52
CA ALA A 490 -9.51 -23.45 7.51
C ALA A 490 -9.02 -23.07 8.91
N ASP A 491 -9.84 -23.22 9.94
CA ASP A 491 -9.48 -22.98 11.34
C ASP A 491 -8.37 -23.94 11.82
N GLU A 492 -8.48 -25.22 11.47
CA GLU A 492 -7.49 -26.25 11.82
C GLU A 492 -6.15 -26.00 11.11
N VAL A 493 -6.18 -25.62 9.82
CA VAL A 493 -4.97 -25.27 9.06
C VAL A 493 -4.37 -23.95 9.56
N SER A 494 -5.18 -22.96 9.92
CA SER A 494 -4.74 -21.70 10.53
C SER A 494 -4.04 -21.94 11.87
N LEU A 495 -4.56 -22.87 12.68
CA LEU A 495 -3.93 -23.27 13.94
C LEU A 495 -2.56 -23.92 13.69
N TRP A 496 -2.44 -24.77 12.66
CA TRP A 496 -1.15 -25.32 12.27
C TRP A 496 -0.15 -24.24 11.83
N VAL A 497 -0.59 -23.23 11.07
CA VAL A 497 0.26 -22.08 10.71
C VAL A 497 0.74 -21.34 11.97
N LYS A 498 -0.16 -21.06 12.93
CA LYS A 498 0.21 -20.44 14.22
C LYS A 498 1.26 -21.26 14.98
N VAL A 499 1.10 -22.59 15.04
CA VAL A 499 2.08 -23.49 15.68
C VAL A 499 3.44 -23.40 14.98
N LEU A 500 3.48 -23.39 13.64
CA LEU A 500 4.74 -23.25 12.90
C LEU A 500 5.40 -21.88 13.07
N ARG A 501 4.62 -20.84 13.36
CA ARG A 501 5.12 -19.51 13.73
C ARG A 501 5.56 -19.39 15.19
N GLY A 502 5.58 -20.49 15.94
CA GLY A 502 6.00 -20.52 17.34
C GLY A 502 4.92 -20.04 18.31
N GLN A 503 3.70 -19.78 17.85
CA GLN A 503 2.57 -19.27 18.64
C GLN A 503 1.67 -20.39 19.17
N GLY A 504 2.19 -21.62 19.24
CA GLY A 504 1.48 -22.78 19.79
C GLY A 504 1.73 -22.97 21.29
N ARG A 505 1.14 -24.00 21.87
CA ARG A 505 1.34 -24.40 23.29
C ARG A 505 2.77 -24.77 23.66
N ARG A 506 3.62 -25.09 22.68
CA ARG A 506 5.04 -25.39 22.88
C ARG A 506 5.87 -24.39 22.10
N GLU A 507 6.90 -23.89 22.76
CA GLU A 507 7.85 -22.97 22.14
C GLU A 507 8.67 -23.70 21.07
N HIS A 508 8.66 -23.13 19.88
CA HIS A 508 9.42 -23.56 18.72
C HIS A 508 9.95 -22.34 17.99
N GLU A 509 11.11 -22.47 17.35
CA GLU A 509 11.64 -21.44 16.47
C GLU A 509 10.64 -21.16 15.33
N ALA A 510 10.31 -19.88 15.14
CA ALA A 510 9.33 -19.46 14.16
C ALA A 510 9.81 -19.76 12.73
N ARG A 511 9.06 -20.57 11.99
CA ARG A 511 9.35 -20.89 10.59
C ARG A 511 8.91 -19.75 9.66
N SER A 512 9.71 -19.41 8.66
CA SER A 512 9.37 -18.40 7.65
C SER A 512 8.10 -18.75 6.85
N TYR A 513 7.40 -17.74 6.33
CA TYR A 513 6.20 -17.95 5.51
C TYR A 513 6.50 -18.66 4.18
N ASP A 514 7.67 -18.47 3.54
CA ASP A 514 8.12 -19.30 2.40
C ASP A 514 8.13 -20.80 2.77
N GLY A 515 8.65 -21.13 3.96
CA GLY A 515 8.68 -22.51 4.44
C GLY A 515 7.28 -23.09 4.67
N ILE A 516 6.35 -22.27 5.18
CA ILE A 516 4.95 -22.65 5.39
C ILE A 516 4.23 -22.81 4.05
N ARG A 517 4.44 -21.87 3.12
CA ARG A 517 3.91 -21.91 1.75
C ARG A 517 4.30 -23.21 1.05
N ARG A 518 5.57 -23.63 1.10
CA ARG A 518 6.01 -24.92 0.50
C ARG A 518 5.27 -26.13 1.05
N TYR A 519 4.97 -26.14 2.35
CA TYR A 519 4.17 -27.22 2.95
C TYR A 519 2.71 -27.12 2.51
N LEU A 520 2.11 -25.93 2.57
CA LEU A 520 0.72 -25.71 2.21
C LEU A 520 0.46 -25.95 0.71
N THR A 521 1.40 -25.62 -0.19
CA THR A 521 1.31 -25.95 -1.62
C THR A 521 1.21 -27.46 -1.84
N SER A 522 1.93 -28.28 -1.07
CA SER A 522 1.81 -29.73 -1.15
C SER A 522 0.50 -30.26 -0.54
N LEU A 523 -0.01 -29.61 0.51
CA LEU A 523 -1.23 -30.02 1.22
C LEU A 523 -2.52 -29.58 0.51
N GLN A 524 -2.52 -28.42 -0.15
CA GLN A 524 -3.72 -27.79 -0.71
C GLN A 524 -4.52 -28.73 -1.63
N PRO A 525 -3.92 -29.49 -2.57
CA PRO A 525 -4.68 -30.40 -3.43
C PRO A 525 -5.39 -31.49 -2.62
N VAL A 526 -4.71 -32.04 -1.61
CA VAL A 526 -5.22 -33.12 -0.74
C VAL A 526 -6.33 -32.61 0.17
N LEU A 527 -6.14 -31.44 0.80
CA LEU A 527 -7.15 -30.80 1.64
C LEU A 527 -8.43 -30.48 0.83
N THR A 528 -8.24 -30.01 -0.40
CA THR A 528 -9.36 -29.73 -1.32
C THR A 528 -10.07 -31.03 -1.73
N ALA A 529 -9.32 -32.09 -2.04
CA ALA A 529 -9.90 -33.39 -2.40
C ALA A 529 -10.71 -33.99 -1.24
N TRP A 530 -10.15 -34.01 -0.02
CA TRP A 530 -10.87 -34.46 1.17
C TRP A 530 -12.13 -33.65 1.45
N SER A 531 -12.05 -32.32 1.31
CA SER A 531 -13.21 -31.44 1.48
C SER A 531 -14.32 -31.76 0.45
N ARG A 532 -13.95 -32.04 -0.81
CA ARG A 532 -14.91 -32.46 -1.86
C ARG A 532 -15.52 -33.84 -1.61
N SER A 533 -14.77 -34.75 -1.00
CA SER A 533 -15.27 -36.08 -0.58
C SER A 533 -16.19 -36.02 0.65
N GLY A 534 -16.50 -34.83 1.18
CA GLY A 534 -17.44 -34.63 2.28
C GLY A 534 -16.78 -34.59 3.67
N ILE A 535 -15.44 -34.58 3.75
CA ILE A 535 -14.74 -34.47 5.04
C ILE A 535 -14.76 -33.00 5.49
N THR A 536 -15.47 -32.74 6.58
CA THR A 536 -15.67 -31.38 7.13
C THR A 536 -14.66 -31.01 8.21
N THR A 537 -13.91 -31.97 8.77
CA THR A 537 -12.86 -31.73 9.78
C THR A 537 -11.72 -32.71 9.59
N LEU A 538 -10.49 -32.26 9.83
CA LEU A 538 -9.29 -33.10 9.78
C LEU A 538 -9.27 -34.16 10.89
N ARG A 539 -10.16 -34.05 11.89
CA ARG A 539 -10.37 -35.09 12.91
C ARG A 539 -10.91 -36.40 12.34
N GLN A 540 -11.62 -36.36 11.21
CA GLN A 540 -12.17 -37.54 10.53
C GLN A 540 -11.11 -38.29 9.72
N ILE A 541 -9.92 -37.72 9.55
CA ILE A 541 -8.85 -38.34 8.75
C ILE A 541 -8.25 -39.54 9.49
N THR A 542 -8.34 -40.70 8.85
CA THR A 542 -7.74 -41.95 9.32
C THR A 542 -6.35 -42.16 8.73
N SER A 543 -5.60 -43.13 9.26
CA SER A 543 -4.30 -43.54 8.69
C SER A 543 -4.43 -44.08 7.26
N ALA A 544 -5.57 -44.71 6.92
CA ALA A 544 -5.85 -45.17 5.57
C ALA A 544 -5.98 -43.99 4.59
N ASN A 545 -6.74 -42.96 4.96
CA ASN A 545 -6.89 -41.75 4.14
C ASN A 545 -5.54 -41.05 3.90
N ALA A 546 -4.67 -41.02 4.92
CA ALA A 546 -3.32 -40.46 4.79
C ALA A 546 -2.39 -41.31 3.90
N ALA A 547 -2.54 -42.64 3.91
CA ALA A 547 -1.81 -43.54 3.01
C ALA A 547 -2.28 -43.36 1.56
N THR A 548 -3.59 -43.40 1.32
CA THR A 548 -4.18 -43.19 -0.02
C THR A 548 -3.76 -41.85 -0.62
N ALA A 549 -3.65 -40.79 0.18
CA ALA A 549 -3.21 -39.47 -0.30
C ALA A 549 -1.76 -39.44 -0.83
N VAL A 550 -0.89 -40.37 -0.40
CA VAL A 550 0.51 -40.44 -0.84
C VAL A 550 0.78 -41.56 -1.84
N ASP A 551 -0.17 -42.48 -2.05
CA ASP A 551 0.05 -43.70 -2.83
C ASP A 551 0.26 -43.44 -4.32
N ASP A 552 -0.46 -42.47 -4.89
CA ASP A 552 -0.32 -42.08 -6.30
C ASP A 552 0.93 -41.23 -6.58
N LEU A 553 1.67 -40.84 -5.54
CA LEU A 553 2.86 -39.99 -5.66
C LEU A 553 4.14 -40.83 -5.53
N THR A 554 5.15 -40.47 -6.30
CA THR A 554 6.50 -41.06 -6.22
C THR A 554 7.57 -40.00 -5.94
N GLY A 555 8.74 -40.44 -5.47
CA GLY A 555 9.92 -39.58 -5.31
C GLY A 555 9.76 -38.40 -4.34
N SER A 556 10.23 -37.22 -4.78
CA SER A 556 10.24 -35.99 -3.98
C SER A 556 8.85 -35.46 -3.64
N ALA A 557 7.88 -35.62 -4.55
CA ALA A 557 6.50 -35.20 -4.32
C ALA A 557 5.84 -36.00 -3.18
N ARG A 558 6.00 -37.33 -3.19
CA ARG A 558 5.53 -38.22 -2.12
C ARG A 558 6.14 -37.84 -0.77
N ARG A 559 7.47 -37.65 -0.74
CA ARG A 559 8.20 -37.28 0.47
C ARG A 559 7.73 -35.93 1.02
N GLN A 560 7.63 -34.93 0.17
CA GLN A 560 7.23 -33.59 0.56
C GLN A 560 5.81 -33.61 1.16
N LEU A 561 4.87 -34.30 0.51
CA LEU A 561 3.52 -34.45 1.03
C LEU A 561 3.52 -35.20 2.38
N ALA A 562 4.27 -36.31 2.50
CA ALA A 562 4.35 -37.07 3.75
C ALA A 562 4.95 -36.25 4.91
N ILE A 563 5.97 -35.42 4.65
CA ILE A 563 6.56 -34.49 5.64
C ILE A 563 5.52 -33.44 6.04
N SER A 564 4.84 -32.83 5.08
CA SER A 564 3.83 -31.81 5.32
C SER A 564 2.64 -32.36 6.11
N LEU A 565 2.16 -33.56 5.77
CA LEU A 565 1.09 -34.25 6.51
C LEU A 565 1.50 -34.55 7.94
N ARG A 566 2.72 -35.07 8.16
CA ARG A 566 3.25 -35.29 9.52
C ARG A 566 3.40 -34.00 10.30
N SER A 567 3.82 -32.91 9.66
CA SER A 567 3.90 -31.58 10.27
C SER A 567 2.52 -31.10 10.73
N LEU A 568 1.52 -31.19 9.85
CA LEU A 568 0.14 -30.79 10.11
C LEU A 568 -0.46 -31.58 11.28
N PHE A 569 -0.48 -32.91 11.22
CA PHE A 569 -1.12 -33.72 12.26
C PHE A 569 -0.36 -33.73 13.58
N LYS A 570 0.98 -33.57 13.57
CA LYS A 570 1.76 -33.37 14.79
C LYS A 570 1.38 -32.07 15.50
N ALA A 571 1.20 -30.97 14.76
CA ALA A 571 0.76 -29.69 15.31
C ALA A 571 -0.68 -29.75 15.85
N LEU A 572 -1.61 -30.35 15.08
CA LEU A 572 -2.99 -30.52 15.52
C LEU A 572 -3.10 -31.40 16.76
N ARG A 573 -2.24 -32.43 16.89
CA ARG A 573 -2.14 -33.24 18.10
C ARG A 573 -1.57 -32.45 19.28
N GLN A 574 -0.54 -31.62 19.05
CA GLN A 574 0.02 -30.73 20.06
C GLN A 574 -1.03 -29.78 20.64
N GLU A 575 -1.89 -29.22 19.78
CA GLU A 575 -2.97 -28.32 20.18
C GLU A 575 -4.24 -29.02 20.67
N ARG A 576 -4.20 -30.35 20.79
CA ARG A 576 -5.32 -31.21 21.24
C ARG A 576 -6.57 -31.12 20.34
N VAL A 577 -6.40 -30.77 19.07
CA VAL A 577 -7.48 -30.86 18.06
C VAL A 577 -7.69 -32.31 17.65
N VAL A 578 -6.61 -33.07 17.45
CA VAL A 578 -6.67 -34.50 17.09
C VAL A 578 -6.11 -35.34 18.23
N PHE A 579 -6.79 -36.42 18.59
CA PHE A 579 -6.39 -37.30 19.70
C PHE A 579 -5.20 -38.21 19.35
N ARG A 580 -5.20 -38.80 18.14
CA ARG A 580 -4.13 -39.67 17.62
C ARG A 580 -3.63 -39.13 16.29
N ASP A 581 -2.32 -39.07 16.11
CA ASP A 581 -1.71 -38.67 14.83
C ASP A 581 -1.88 -39.79 13.78
N PRO A 582 -2.72 -39.62 12.74
CA PRO A 582 -2.97 -40.63 11.71
C PRO A 582 -1.76 -40.86 10.80
N THR A 583 -0.78 -39.95 10.82
CA THR A 583 0.42 -39.99 9.98
C THR A 583 1.65 -40.55 10.69
N ARG A 584 1.50 -40.99 11.96
CA ARG A 584 2.61 -41.48 12.77
C ARG A 584 3.38 -42.62 12.10
N THR A 585 2.67 -43.52 11.44
CA THR A 585 3.23 -44.69 10.73
C THR A 585 3.48 -44.43 9.25
N LEU A 586 3.21 -43.21 8.76
CA LEU A 586 3.35 -42.88 7.34
C LEU A 586 4.84 -42.89 6.95
N PRO A 587 5.26 -43.79 6.04
CA PRO A 587 6.63 -43.83 5.58
C PRO A 587 6.91 -42.60 4.71
N VAL A 588 7.79 -41.73 5.20
CA VAL A 588 8.22 -40.52 4.48
C VAL A 588 9.09 -40.86 3.27
N GLY A 589 9.60 -42.10 3.21
CA GLY A 589 10.58 -42.55 2.23
C GLY A 589 11.96 -41.96 2.54
N ASP A 590 13.00 -42.77 2.49
CA ASP A 590 14.37 -42.26 2.51
C ASP A 590 14.78 -41.99 1.07
N LEU A 591 14.78 -40.73 0.63
CA LEU A 591 15.46 -40.33 -0.62
C LEU A 591 16.97 -40.25 -0.39
N LYS A 592 17.54 -41.21 0.36
CA LYS A 592 18.97 -41.46 0.23
C LYS A 592 19.16 -42.21 -1.09
N GLY A 593 18.92 -41.50 -2.19
CA GLY A 593 19.58 -41.87 -3.42
C GLY A 593 21.07 -41.93 -3.10
N ILE A 594 21.71 -43.03 -3.46
CA ILE A 594 23.16 -43.19 -3.30
C ILE A 594 23.79 -41.92 -3.89
N PRO A 595 24.58 -41.14 -3.11
CA PRO A 595 25.29 -39.98 -3.64
C PRO A 595 25.99 -40.37 -4.94
N LYS A 596 25.68 -39.67 -6.03
CA LYS A 596 26.25 -39.96 -7.33
C LYS A 596 27.43 -39.03 -7.56
N SER A 597 28.56 -39.60 -7.98
CA SER A 597 29.65 -38.82 -8.53
C SER A 597 29.23 -38.16 -9.83
N VAL A 598 29.75 -36.97 -10.08
CA VAL A 598 29.64 -36.32 -11.38
C VAL A 598 30.70 -36.95 -12.30
N PRO A 599 30.36 -37.29 -13.56
CA PRO A 599 31.34 -37.84 -14.50
C PRO A 599 32.59 -36.96 -14.63
N SER A 600 33.78 -37.58 -14.58
CA SER A 600 35.06 -36.87 -14.52
C SER A 600 35.36 -36.04 -15.78
N ASP A 601 34.87 -36.47 -16.94
CA ASP A 601 34.92 -35.73 -18.22
C ASP A 601 34.13 -34.42 -18.15
N LEU A 602 32.98 -34.43 -17.45
CA LEU A 602 32.19 -33.23 -17.23
C LEU A 602 32.88 -32.29 -16.24
N LEU A 603 33.41 -32.81 -15.13
CA LEU A 603 34.15 -32.02 -14.13
C LEU A 603 35.37 -31.32 -14.75
N ALA A 604 36.11 -31.99 -15.64
CA ALA A 604 37.28 -31.42 -16.30
C ALA A 604 36.96 -30.15 -17.12
N THR A 605 35.74 -30.04 -17.65
CA THR A 605 35.30 -28.88 -18.44
C THR A 605 34.55 -27.82 -17.62
N LEU A 606 34.37 -28.02 -16.31
CA LEU A 606 33.48 -27.22 -15.48
C LEU A 606 33.90 -25.75 -15.40
N LEU A 607 35.20 -25.50 -15.19
CA LEU A 607 35.75 -24.14 -15.09
C LEU A 607 35.83 -23.45 -16.46
N ASP A 608 36.13 -24.19 -17.53
CA ASP A 608 36.17 -23.65 -18.89
C ASP A 608 34.80 -23.16 -19.35
N ARG A 609 33.73 -23.84 -18.92
CA ARG A 609 32.35 -23.44 -19.21
C ARG A 609 31.87 -22.27 -18.33
N ALA A 610 32.54 -21.99 -17.21
CA ALA A 610 32.23 -20.88 -16.32
C ALA A 610 32.94 -19.60 -16.78
N THR A 611 32.32 -18.87 -17.71
CA THR A 611 32.94 -17.71 -18.38
C THR A 611 32.98 -16.41 -17.56
N THR A 612 32.29 -16.36 -16.42
CA THR A 612 32.18 -15.14 -15.60
C THR A 612 32.95 -15.29 -14.28
N PRO A 613 33.61 -14.23 -13.76
CA PRO A 613 34.32 -14.30 -12.47
C PRO A 613 33.40 -14.77 -11.33
N LEU A 614 32.14 -14.30 -11.34
CA LEU A 614 31.10 -14.75 -10.42
C LEU A 614 30.80 -16.25 -10.54
N GLY A 615 30.62 -16.75 -11.77
CA GLY A 615 30.34 -18.17 -12.01
C GLY A 615 31.50 -19.07 -11.58
N ARG A 616 32.75 -18.65 -11.83
CA ARG A 616 33.95 -19.38 -11.39
C ARG A 616 34.02 -19.46 -9.86
N LEU A 617 33.74 -18.35 -9.17
CA LEU A 617 33.68 -18.35 -7.70
C LEU A 617 32.54 -19.22 -7.15
N ILE A 618 31.33 -19.18 -7.75
CA ILE A 618 30.21 -20.05 -7.36
C ILE A 618 30.58 -21.53 -7.52
N VAL A 619 31.21 -21.87 -8.64
CA VAL A 619 31.72 -23.22 -8.88
C VAL A 619 32.73 -23.62 -7.82
N ALA A 620 33.72 -22.78 -7.52
CA ALA A 620 34.75 -23.09 -6.52
C ALA A 620 34.15 -23.28 -5.10
N LEU A 621 33.29 -22.37 -4.67
CA LEU A 621 32.59 -22.48 -3.38
C LEU A 621 31.74 -23.77 -3.26
N THR A 622 31.22 -24.29 -4.37
CA THR A 622 30.38 -25.50 -4.36
C THR A 622 31.18 -26.78 -4.58
N ALA A 623 32.04 -26.81 -5.60
CA ALA A 623 32.76 -28.00 -6.04
C ALA A 623 34.06 -28.24 -5.24
N VAL A 624 34.66 -27.22 -4.63
CA VAL A 624 35.88 -27.37 -3.81
C VAL A 624 35.53 -27.37 -2.32
N HIS A 625 34.75 -26.38 -1.89
CA HIS A 625 34.41 -26.18 -0.48
C HIS A 625 33.14 -26.91 -0.02
N ALA A 626 32.41 -27.53 -0.96
CA ALA A 626 31.10 -28.12 -0.72
C ALA A 626 30.25 -27.19 0.16
N LEU A 627 30.01 -25.95 -0.27
CA LEU A 627 29.09 -25.04 0.39
C LEU A 627 27.65 -25.29 -0.11
N PRO A 628 26.61 -25.30 0.74
CA PRO A 628 25.24 -25.49 0.28
C PRO A 628 24.78 -24.29 -0.54
N GLY A 629 24.04 -24.55 -1.63
CA GLY A 629 23.55 -23.49 -2.50
C GLY A 629 22.73 -22.40 -1.78
N HIS A 630 21.99 -22.77 -0.74
CA HIS A 630 21.17 -21.83 0.05
C HIS A 630 21.99 -20.97 1.02
N GLU A 631 23.22 -21.36 1.37
CA GLU A 631 24.12 -20.58 2.24
C GLU A 631 24.88 -19.50 1.45
N MET A 632 25.20 -19.76 0.18
CA MET A 632 26.00 -18.84 -0.64
C MET A 632 25.42 -17.42 -0.73
N PRO A 633 24.09 -17.21 -0.89
CA PRO A 633 23.50 -15.87 -0.88
C PRO A 633 23.67 -15.11 0.43
N THR A 634 23.86 -15.81 1.54
CA THR A 634 23.94 -15.22 2.89
C THR A 634 25.36 -14.79 3.28
N LEU A 635 26.37 -15.22 2.52
CA LEU A 635 27.77 -14.86 2.76
C LEU A 635 27.96 -13.34 2.70
N LEU A 636 28.73 -12.79 3.64
CA LEU A 636 29.05 -11.37 3.70
C LEU A 636 30.48 -11.12 3.25
N THR A 637 30.72 -9.92 2.73
CA THR A 637 32.06 -9.48 2.32
C THR A 637 33.00 -9.35 3.52
N CYS A 638 32.48 -8.99 4.69
CA CYS A 638 33.26 -8.89 5.92
C CYS A 638 33.67 -10.25 6.52
N ASP A 639 32.97 -11.32 6.14
CA ASP A 639 33.27 -12.68 6.60
C ASP A 639 34.36 -13.36 5.76
N LEU A 640 34.76 -12.74 4.63
CA LEU A 640 35.86 -13.18 3.78
C LEU A 640 37.15 -12.44 4.16
N ASN A 641 38.14 -13.19 4.63
CA ASN A 641 39.45 -12.67 4.97
C ASN A 641 40.51 -13.23 4.01
N LEU A 642 40.88 -12.44 3.00
CA LEU A 642 41.90 -12.83 2.02
C LEU A 642 43.32 -12.90 2.61
N ALA A 643 43.61 -12.19 3.70
CA ALA A 643 44.94 -12.23 4.32
C ALA A 643 45.18 -13.56 5.04
N HIS A 644 44.14 -14.09 5.69
CA HIS A 644 44.19 -15.37 6.38
C HIS A 644 43.70 -16.55 5.53
N GLY A 645 43.18 -16.29 4.32
CA GLY A 645 42.61 -17.33 3.47
C GLY A 645 41.40 -18.01 4.10
N THR A 646 40.54 -17.26 4.81
CA THR A 646 39.38 -17.83 5.53
C THR A 646 38.07 -17.20 5.09
N LEU A 647 37.00 -18.00 5.08
CA LEU A 647 35.63 -17.53 4.90
C LEU A 647 34.71 -18.10 5.99
N GLU A 648 34.04 -17.23 6.72
CA GLU A 648 33.11 -17.62 7.78
C GLU A 648 31.69 -17.78 7.22
N ALA A 649 31.14 -19.00 7.27
CA ALA A 649 29.76 -19.31 6.93
C ALA A 649 28.91 -19.33 8.20
N ARG A 650 27.90 -18.44 8.26
CA ARG A 650 27.00 -18.30 9.42
C ARG A 650 25.80 -19.26 9.30
N ARG A 651 25.66 -20.19 10.23
CA ARG A 651 24.60 -21.21 10.31
C ARG A 651 23.78 -21.01 11.60
N GLY A 652 23.02 -19.92 11.66
CA GLY A 652 22.30 -19.52 12.86
C GLY A 652 23.28 -19.14 13.99
N LEU A 653 23.24 -19.88 15.10
CA LEU A 653 24.19 -19.72 16.21
C LEU A 653 25.57 -20.36 15.94
N LEU A 654 25.67 -21.24 14.94
CA LEU A 654 26.91 -21.91 14.58
C LEU A 654 27.68 -21.09 13.54
N ARG A 655 29.01 -21.04 13.68
CA ARG A 655 29.93 -20.41 12.72
C ARG A 655 30.88 -21.47 12.21
N HIS A 656 30.91 -21.64 10.89
CA HIS A 656 31.78 -22.60 10.23
C HIS A 656 32.88 -21.85 9.48
N THR A 657 34.14 -22.11 9.80
CA THR A 657 35.27 -21.47 9.13
C THR A 657 35.76 -22.36 7.99
N LEU A 658 35.71 -21.85 6.77
CA LEU A 658 36.25 -22.49 5.58
C LEU A 658 37.66 -21.96 5.34
N TYR A 659 38.61 -22.86 5.18
CA TYR A 659 39.96 -22.53 4.74
C TYR A 659 40.02 -22.57 3.22
N ILE A 660 40.35 -21.44 2.62
CA ILE A 660 40.38 -21.21 1.19
C ILE A 660 41.78 -21.52 0.68
N GLU A 661 41.88 -22.48 -0.22
CA GLU A 661 43.12 -22.83 -0.93
C GLU A 661 43.49 -21.77 -1.99
N GLU A 662 44.73 -21.80 -2.46
CA GLU A 662 45.29 -20.82 -3.40
C GLU A 662 44.38 -20.56 -4.63
N PHE A 663 43.77 -21.62 -5.16
CA PHE A 663 42.88 -21.53 -6.31
C PHE A 663 41.62 -20.70 -6.01
N THR A 664 40.83 -21.05 -4.99
CA THR A 664 39.64 -20.28 -4.61
C THR A 664 40.02 -18.88 -4.10
N HIS A 665 41.20 -18.71 -3.49
CA HIS A 665 41.70 -17.40 -3.05
C HIS A 665 41.86 -16.45 -4.23
N GLY A 666 42.52 -16.90 -5.31
CA GLY A 666 42.67 -16.13 -6.55
C GLY A 666 41.33 -15.74 -7.17
N LEU A 667 40.37 -16.67 -7.22
CA LEU A 667 39.01 -16.41 -7.73
C LEU A 667 38.23 -15.42 -6.86
N ALA A 668 38.38 -15.49 -5.55
CA ALA A 668 37.75 -14.56 -4.62
C ALA A 668 38.32 -13.15 -4.80
N ALA A 669 39.64 -13.00 -4.94
CA ALA A 669 40.30 -11.73 -5.20
C ALA A 669 39.89 -11.13 -6.57
N GLU A 670 39.83 -11.96 -7.61
CA GLU A 670 39.35 -11.58 -8.95
C GLU A 670 37.89 -11.09 -8.88
N TRP A 671 37.02 -11.81 -8.17
CA TRP A 671 35.63 -11.43 -7.97
C TRP A 671 35.49 -10.10 -7.23
N LEU A 672 36.21 -9.89 -6.12
CA LEU A 672 36.15 -8.61 -5.39
C LEU A 672 36.62 -7.44 -6.25
N THR A 673 37.66 -7.65 -7.04
CA THR A 673 38.16 -6.65 -8.01
C THR A 673 37.10 -6.34 -9.07
N TYR A 674 36.51 -7.38 -9.67
CA TYR A 674 35.45 -7.23 -10.65
C TYR A 674 34.23 -6.49 -10.05
N ARG A 675 33.81 -6.89 -8.85
CA ARG A 675 32.70 -6.28 -8.10
C ARG A 675 32.94 -4.80 -7.85
N HIS A 676 34.11 -4.44 -7.34
CA HIS A 676 34.48 -3.04 -7.07
C HIS A 676 34.52 -2.19 -8.35
N ARG A 677 35.14 -2.69 -9.43
CA ARG A 677 35.18 -2.00 -10.73
C ARG A 677 33.78 -1.81 -11.33
N ARG A 678 32.92 -2.83 -11.21
CA ARG A 678 31.58 -2.85 -11.85
C ARG A 678 30.53 -2.07 -11.06
N TRP A 679 30.66 -2.01 -9.74
CA TRP A 679 29.75 -1.35 -8.80
C TRP A 679 30.51 -0.63 -7.67
N PRO A 680 31.26 0.46 -7.97
CA PRO A 680 32.09 1.13 -6.96
C PRO A 680 31.28 1.76 -5.82
N ALA A 681 30.03 2.18 -6.10
CA ALA A 681 29.13 2.78 -5.11
C ALA A 681 28.22 1.77 -4.38
N SER A 682 28.44 0.46 -4.53
CA SER A 682 27.60 -0.55 -3.87
C SER A 682 27.87 -0.60 -2.37
N THR A 683 26.83 -0.41 -1.57
CA THR A 683 26.85 -0.56 -0.10
C THR A 683 26.31 -1.92 0.37
N ASN A 684 25.96 -2.82 -0.55
CA ASN A 684 25.42 -4.14 -0.20
C ASN A 684 26.51 -4.96 0.53
N PRO A 685 26.24 -5.52 1.73
CA PRO A 685 27.23 -6.23 2.52
C PRO A 685 27.48 -7.67 2.02
N HIS A 686 26.59 -8.24 1.20
CA HIS A 686 26.73 -9.60 0.71
C HIS A 686 27.95 -9.77 -0.22
N LEU A 687 28.64 -10.90 -0.07
CA LEU A 687 29.82 -11.27 -0.87
C LEU A 687 29.43 -11.43 -2.34
N LEU A 688 28.35 -12.17 -2.59
CA LEU A 688 27.81 -12.38 -3.93
C LEU A 688 26.75 -11.31 -4.20
N VAL A 689 26.93 -10.55 -5.28
CA VAL A 689 25.99 -9.53 -5.72
C VAL A 689 25.71 -9.68 -7.20
N SER A 690 24.50 -9.29 -7.60
CA SER A 690 24.08 -9.22 -9.00
C SER A 690 23.94 -7.76 -9.42
N GLN A 691 23.73 -7.54 -10.72
CA GLN A 691 23.42 -6.20 -11.23
C GLN A 691 22.21 -5.57 -10.53
N ARG A 692 21.23 -6.39 -10.13
CA ARG A 692 20.00 -5.94 -9.45
C ARG A 692 20.26 -5.65 -7.97
N THR A 693 20.90 -6.59 -7.26
CA THR A 693 21.06 -6.53 -5.79
C THR A 693 22.18 -5.60 -5.33
N ALA A 694 23.21 -5.37 -6.14
CA ALA A 694 24.34 -4.50 -5.77
C ALA A 694 23.95 -3.03 -5.57
N LEU A 695 22.90 -2.55 -6.25
CA LEU A 695 22.42 -1.16 -6.18
C LEU A 695 21.04 -1.06 -5.53
N ASP A 696 20.54 -2.15 -4.96
CA ASP A 696 19.27 -2.16 -4.25
C ASP A 696 19.54 -1.69 -2.80
N PRO A 697 18.91 -0.60 -2.34
CA PRO A 697 19.17 -0.01 -1.03
C PRO A 697 18.74 -0.91 0.14
N ASP A 698 17.82 -1.87 -0.09
CA ASP A 698 17.41 -2.84 0.92
C ASP A 698 18.44 -3.95 1.12
N HIS A 699 19.55 -3.89 0.36
CA HIS A 699 20.65 -4.84 0.39
C HIS A 699 20.24 -6.32 0.33
N PRO A 700 19.32 -6.72 -0.57
CA PRO A 700 18.86 -8.10 -0.61
C PRO A 700 19.99 -9.06 -1.02
N PRO A 701 19.98 -10.30 -0.48
CA PRO A 701 20.85 -11.36 -0.97
C PRO A 701 20.50 -11.74 -2.41
N VAL A 702 21.42 -12.40 -3.10
CA VAL A 702 21.18 -12.89 -4.45
C VAL A 702 20.18 -14.05 -4.47
N SER A 703 19.34 -14.12 -5.52
CA SER A 703 18.37 -15.21 -5.61
C SER A 703 19.02 -16.54 -6.02
N MET A 704 18.44 -17.66 -5.58
CA MET A 704 18.87 -19.00 -6.02
C MET A 704 18.83 -19.17 -7.55
N THR A 705 17.83 -18.58 -8.20
CA THR A 705 17.71 -18.58 -9.66
C THR A 705 18.90 -17.90 -10.34
N MET A 706 19.50 -16.88 -9.70
CA MET A 706 20.71 -16.25 -10.21
C MET A 706 21.89 -17.23 -10.14
N LEU A 707 22.08 -17.91 -8.99
CA LEU A 707 23.16 -18.89 -8.85
C LEU A 707 23.06 -20.00 -9.92
N HIS A 708 21.86 -20.54 -10.13
CA HIS A 708 21.62 -21.57 -11.15
C HIS A 708 21.89 -21.08 -12.58
N ARG A 709 21.68 -19.79 -12.88
CA ARG A 709 21.97 -19.20 -14.20
C ARG A 709 23.46 -19.13 -14.49
N HIS A 710 24.29 -18.95 -13.46
CA HIS A 710 25.74 -18.87 -13.60
C HIS A 710 26.43 -20.24 -13.55
N LEU A 711 25.69 -21.31 -13.26
CA LEU A 711 26.19 -22.68 -13.42
C LEU A 711 26.13 -23.11 -14.88
N PRO A 712 27.13 -23.87 -15.38
CA PRO A 712 27.04 -24.49 -16.68
C PRO A 712 25.85 -25.46 -16.80
N LYS A 713 25.26 -25.53 -18.00
CA LYS A 713 24.15 -26.45 -18.28
C LYS A 713 24.57 -27.90 -17.98
N GLY A 714 23.69 -28.65 -17.32
CA GLY A 714 23.94 -30.04 -16.93
C GLY A 714 24.47 -30.22 -15.50
N PHE A 715 24.84 -29.13 -14.81
CA PHE A 715 25.27 -29.18 -13.41
C PHE A 715 24.21 -28.60 -12.48
N THR A 716 24.21 -29.09 -11.24
CA THR A 716 23.40 -28.55 -10.14
C THR A 716 24.31 -28.27 -8.95
N LEU A 717 23.96 -27.25 -8.14
CA LEU A 717 24.72 -26.92 -6.93
C LEU A 717 24.78 -28.14 -5.99
N ASP A 718 23.65 -28.81 -5.80
CA ASP A 718 23.57 -30.01 -4.96
C ASP A 718 24.38 -31.18 -5.53
N GLY A 719 24.41 -31.36 -6.86
CA GLY A 719 25.20 -32.41 -7.50
C GLY A 719 26.71 -32.21 -7.31
N LEU A 720 27.22 -31.00 -7.55
CA LEU A 720 28.63 -30.67 -7.34
C LEU A 720 29.04 -30.78 -5.86
N ARG A 721 28.15 -30.36 -4.95
CA ARG A 721 28.34 -30.54 -3.52
C ARG A 721 28.42 -32.02 -3.15
N GLN A 722 27.48 -32.84 -3.64
CA GLN A 722 27.44 -34.27 -3.35
C GLN A 722 28.72 -34.97 -3.84
N ASP A 723 29.16 -34.64 -5.04
CA ASP A 723 30.40 -35.14 -5.65
C ASP A 723 31.63 -34.81 -4.79
N ARG A 724 31.81 -33.55 -4.37
CA ARG A 724 32.94 -33.15 -3.54
C ARG A 724 32.99 -33.87 -2.19
N ILE A 725 31.84 -34.00 -1.52
CA ILE A 725 31.76 -34.71 -0.23
C ILE A 725 32.05 -36.20 -0.43
N LEU A 726 31.54 -36.79 -1.52
CA LEU A 726 31.77 -38.20 -1.83
C LEU A 726 33.24 -38.47 -2.19
N ASN A 727 33.89 -37.57 -2.95
CA ASN A 727 35.31 -37.68 -3.27
C ASN A 727 36.18 -37.67 -1.99
N GLU A 728 35.92 -36.72 -1.07
CA GLU A 728 36.64 -36.70 0.21
C GLU A 728 36.35 -37.96 1.05
N ALA A 729 35.13 -38.48 0.99
CA ALA A 729 34.75 -39.70 1.70
C ALA A 729 35.51 -40.92 1.16
N PHE A 730 35.72 -41.03 -0.15
CA PHE A 730 36.55 -42.07 -0.77
C PHE A 730 38.03 -41.95 -0.40
N GLU A 731 38.56 -40.72 -0.32
CA GLU A 731 39.97 -40.50 0.00
C GLU A 731 40.29 -40.75 1.49
N THR A 732 39.36 -40.42 2.38
CA THR A 732 39.66 -40.38 3.83
C THR A 732 38.99 -41.50 4.61
N GLY A 733 37.74 -41.82 4.28
CA GLY A 733 36.90 -42.72 5.06
C GLY A 733 36.67 -42.31 6.52
N ASP A 734 36.92 -41.04 6.89
CA ASP A 734 36.76 -40.54 8.26
C ASP A 734 35.59 -39.55 8.38
N PRO A 735 34.50 -39.92 9.09
CA PRO A 735 33.35 -39.05 9.31
C PRO A 735 33.69 -37.73 10.04
N LEU A 736 34.64 -37.74 10.98
CA LEU A 736 35.01 -36.53 11.74
C LEU A 736 35.70 -35.51 10.85
N LYS A 737 36.55 -35.96 9.93
CA LYS A 737 37.18 -35.09 8.93
C LYS A 737 36.13 -34.45 8.01
N LEU A 738 35.14 -35.21 7.54
CA LEU A 738 34.04 -34.65 6.72
C LEU A 738 33.21 -33.62 7.49
N MET A 739 32.93 -33.88 8.78
CA MET A 739 32.24 -32.93 9.66
C MET A 739 33.05 -31.64 9.82
N ARG A 740 34.37 -31.73 10.04
CA ARG A 740 35.24 -30.56 10.20
C ARG A 740 35.45 -29.77 8.92
N LEU A 741 35.54 -30.42 7.76
CA LEU A 741 35.75 -29.73 6.49
C LEU A 741 34.47 -29.04 6.00
N PHE A 742 33.35 -29.75 5.99
CA PHE A 742 32.12 -29.27 5.34
C PHE A 742 31.05 -28.76 6.34
N GLY A 743 31.28 -28.96 7.65
CA GLY A 743 30.34 -28.62 8.72
C GLY A 743 29.01 -29.38 8.62
N ILE A 744 29.06 -30.61 8.09
CA ILE A 744 27.88 -31.48 7.95
C ILE A 744 27.59 -32.23 9.26
N THR A 745 26.35 -32.71 9.41
CA THR A 745 25.96 -33.49 10.60
C THR A 745 26.62 -34.87 10.60
N GLU A 746 26.81 -35.45 11.78
CA GLU A 746 27.31 -36.82 11.97
C GLU A 746 26.56 -37.83 11.10
N LYS A 747 25.22 -37.77 11.12
CA LYS A 747 24.37 -38.67 10.32
C LYS A 747 24.62 -38.54 8.82
N THR A 748 24.92 -37.34 8.34
CA THR A 748 25.26 -37.10 6.94
C THR A 748 26.66 -37.64 6.65
N ALA A 749 27.65 -37.33 7.48
CA ALA A 749 29.03 -37.82 7.29
C ALA A 749 29.10 -39.35 7.27
N MET A 750 28.46 -40.02 8.22
CA MET A 750 28.35 -41.48 8.28
C MET A 750 27.68 -42.07 7.03
N HIS A 751 26.71 -41.38 6.45
CA HIS A 751 26.06 -41.84 5.23
C HIS A 751 27.00 -41.82 4.03
N TYR A 752 27.79 -40.76 3.85
CA TYR A 752 28.77 -40.70 2.76
C TYR A 752 29.91 -41.70 2.94
N VAL A 753 30.42 -41.86 4.17
CA VAL A 753 31.45 -42.86 4.47
C VAL A 753 30.94 -44.27 4.24
N GLY A 754 29.70 -44.60 4.65
CA GLY A 754 29.13 -45.92 4.39
C GLY A 754 28.85 -46.20 2.91
N VAL A 755 28.69 -45.16 2.08
CA VAL A 755 28.59 -45.30 0.62
C VAL A 755 29.97 -45.49 -0.01
N ALA A 756 30.99 -44.74 0.45
CA ALA A 756 32.34 -44.80 -0.07
C ALA A 756 33.09 -46.08 0.36
N HIS A 757 32.83 -46.53 1.59
CA HIS A 757 33.43 -47.70 2.23
C HIS A 757 32.35 -48.59 2.86
N PRO A 758 31.55 -49.31 2.06
CA PRO A 758 30.52 -50.22 2.58
C PRO A 758 31.07 -51.21 3.62
N GLU A 759 32.31 -51.68 3.44
CA GLU A 759 33.04 -52.61 4.29
C GLU A 759 33.33 -52.08 5.71
N LYS A 760 33.37 -50.76 5.91
CA LYS A 760 33.59 -50.12 7.22
C LYS A 760 32.30 -49.90 8.00
N THR A 761 31.15 -50.06 7.36
CA THR A 761 29.81 -49.83 7.96
C THR A 761 28.92 -51.06 8.01
N SER A 762 29.35 -52.19 7.44
CA SER A 762 28.71 -53.48 7.64
C SER A 762 28.77 -53.88 9.12
N GLN A 763 27.66 -53.67 9.83
CA GLN A 763 27.39 -54.45 11.03
C GLN A 763 27.35 -55.92 10.58
N LEU A 764 28.29 -56.72 11.08
CA LEU A 764 28.21 -58.18 10.98
C LEU A 764 26.82 -58.60 11.47
N PRO A 765 26.08 -59.41 10.70
CA PRO A 765 24.74 -59.84 11.11
C PRO A 765 24.84 -60.58 12.45
N ARG A 766 24.05 -60.13 13.43
CA ARG A 766 23.74 -60.88 14.65
C ARG A 766 22.50 -61.72 14.44
#